data_AF-B0KUS8-F1
#
_entry.id   AF-B0KUS8-F1
#
_cell.length_a   1.000
_cell.length_b   1.000
_cell.length_c   1.000
_cell.angle_alpha   90.00
_cell.angle_beta   90.00
_cell.angle_gamma   90.00
#
_symmetry.space_group_name_H-M   'P 1'
#
loop_
_entity.id
_entity.type
_entity.pdbx_description
1 polymer ?
#
loop_
_entity_poly.entity_id
_entity_poly.type
_entity_poly.pdbx_seq_one_letter_code
_entity_poly.pdbx_strand_id
1 'polypeptide(L)'
;MYSVPSVTWQQLPCEQPASCMSGCRTANNDNCVCQQMREALDRYAGLFAKLLTPQVSLWGMRWGEPYHVDFVTRSRTASYFTLLPISNRLISGTAVVPNYETCTLEPTYNTLTFRDLDLDIWAQSFMSAFDDFLALMTNGAPTSFDDTVYQRLVTLKETLAKVLATGVAPVFAMQSDGDLSAARDQFEQHVQTSFSNAYLHASIVQIPAAVSTPVPLRAESSVPRFIGTLMEFGYTHSHGNRCVLGHQAGPQFTTMSMLEVPMPRREFPHQPSLLSQRAKLSHEARVQASACTALQWSYEAQVELPAHGAQDQLWVRLAYNKPIDEPLQDCDSTDIGDHQEMFAALASFNVAWPVLWPQMQALQQEASERHADGPAKQRVTTALLNQFEHVIQAWANWRWPTCATVPRASTAPPPADQASALYVLDFACASNGRKTLRLFAQSSQVEAGCGLSKMGWPTINGQHPCGVAFAGEVAALNNDSCWYVAQYDDQALSTMDEPTFKFVWANIDIGTYQSACSTWWIVRNANLEGSAGARTNSALVYQSPASAFSAPVVPNIILPSRQFACDGNLFTAIELALTPFANASRARPRECCLSIAMGLRSQITAPSAAALDAWCEVPILLVDNVSIANGDSETIADNAHSFATLVEQLADGFMQWFNHTTPSSQSAMLKLDVTLYFNLNEVWLPIASAPELLISIPADGTLSRRGAGSYA
;
A
#
# COMPACT_ATOMS: atom_id res chain seq x y z
N MET A 1 -1.55 25.64 -51.20
CA MET A 1 -0.30 26.15 -51.78
C MET A 1 0.01 27.51 -51.17
N TYR A 2 0.86 27.55 -50.15
CA TYR A 2 1.74 28.68 -49.80
C TYR A 2 2.88 28.06 -48.97
N SER A 3 4.11 28.22 -49.44
CA SER A 3 5.34 27.59 -48.94
C SER A 3 5.93 28.36 -47.77
N VAL A 4 6.32 27.65 -46.71
CA VAL A 4 7.13 28.17 -45.60
C VAL A 4 8.61 27.97 -45.92
N PRO A 5 9.50 28.96 -45.75
CA PRO A 5 10.94 28.76 -45.96
C PRO A 5 11.57 28.03 -44.76
N SER A 6 12.30 26.96 -45.06
CA SER A 6 13.16 26.24 -44.12
C SER A 6 14.40 27.07 -43.77
N VAL A 7 14.59 27.37 -42.48
CA VAL A 7 15.84 27.93 -41.96
C VAL A 7 16.69 26.78 -41.42
N THR A 8 17.81 26.53 -42.08
CA THR A 8 18.88 25.63 -41.64
C THR A 8 19.70 26.26 -40.53
N TRP A 9 19.86 25.56 -39.41
CA TRP A 9 20.77 25.94 -38.32
C TRP A 9 22.22 25.59 -38.71
N GLN A 10 23.07 26.62 -38.84
CA GLN A 10 24.53 26.48 -38.89
C GLN A 10 25.08 26.37 -37.47
N GLN A 11 25.79 25.27 -37.18
CA GLN A 11 26.64 25.13 -36.01
C GLN A 11 27.80 26.13 -36.08
N LEU A 12 27.93 26.99 -35.06
CA LEU A 12 29.14 27.75 -34.78
C LEU A 12 30.05 26.92 -33.84
N PRO A 13 31.37 26.85 -34.11
CA PRO A 13 32.30 26.06 -33.31
C PRO A 13 32.69 26.75 -32.00
N CYS A 14 32.84 25.96 -30.94
CA CYS A 14 33.48 26.38 -29.69
C CYS A 14 34.97 26.63 -29.92
N GLU A 15 35.39 27.90 -29.89
CA GLU A 15 36.80 28.27 -29.75
C GLU A 15 37.23 28.28 -28.28
N GLN A 16 38.41 27.72 -28.01
CA GLN A 16 39.05 27.61 -26.70
C GLN A 16 39.57 28.97 -26.20
N PRO A 17 39.54 29.27 -24.88
CA PRO A 17 40.16 30.48 -24.36
C PRO A 17 41.64 30.25 -24.03
N ALA A 18 42.51 30.42 -25.03
CA ALA A 18 43.95 30.57 -24.85
C ALA A 18 44.37 32.02 -25.12
N SER A 19 43.88 32.98 -24.34
CA SER A 19 44.35 34.38 -24.42
C SER A 19 44.02 35.20 -23.17
N CYS A 20 44.48 34.75 -22.00
CA CYS A 20 44.47 35.57 -20.77
C CYS A 20 45.76 35.35 -19.98
N MET A 21 46.93 35.56 -20.59
CA MET A 21 48.20 35.69 -19.86
C MET A 21 49.16 36.63 -20.59
N SER A 22 48.93 37.94 -20.45
CA SER A 22 49.97 38.94 -20.72
C SER A 22 49.68 40.22 -19.93
N GLY A 23 49.94 40.21 -18.62
CA GLY A 23 49.68 41.40 -17.82
C GLY A 23 49.93 41.34 -16.31
N CYS A 24 50.81 40.46 -15.81
CA CYS A 24 51.25 40.52 -14.41
C CYS A 24 52.76 40.29 -14.35
N ARG A 25 53.55 41.36 -14.40
CA ARG A 25 54.95 41.34 -13.95
C ARG A 25 55.12 42.36 -12.83
N THR A 26 55.68 41.85 -11.74
CA THR A 26 56.27 42.50 -10.56
C THR A 26 55.35 42.89 -9.39
N ALA A 27 55.58 42.19 -8.27
CA ALA A 27 55.34 42.46 -6.85
C ALA A 27 53.95 42.13 -6.23
N ASN A 28 53.97 41.16 -5.29
CA ASN A 28 52.97 40.74 -4.30
C ASN A 28 51.63 40.17 -4.83
N ASN A 29 51.62 38.85 -5.04
CA ASN A 29 50.55 38.08 -5.71
C ASN A 29 49.40 37.58 -4.81
N ASP A 30 49.42 37.76 -3.49
CA ASP A 30 48.36 37.19 -2.64
C ASP A 30 47.14 38.12 -2.44
N ASN A 31 47.27 39.42 -2.74
CA ASN A 31 46.18 40.39 -2.55
C ASN A 31 45.36 40.70 -3.81
N CYS A 32 45.87 40.43 -5.01
CA CYS A 32 45.20 40.84 -6.25
C CYS A 32 44.06 39.88 -6.64
N VAL A 33 44.22 38.57 -6.38
CA VAL A 33 43.21 37.55 -6.68
C VAL A 33 42.00 37.68 -5.74
N CYS A 34 42.22 37.93 -4.45
CA CYS A 34 41.12 38.07 -3.49
C CYS A 34 40.27 39.33 -3.70
N GLN A 35 40.86 40.44 -4.16
CA GLN A 35 40.11 41.68 -4.36
C GLN A 35 39.24 41.65 -5.62
N GLN A 36 39.74 41.11 -6.73
CA GLN A 36 38.92 40.95 -7.95
C GLN A 36 37.80 39.91 -7.77
N MET A 37 38.06 38.84 -7.00
CA MET A 37 37.04 37.82 -6.72
C MET A 37 35.96 38.34 -5.75
N ARG A 38 36.33 39.19 -4.78
CA ARG A 38 35.39 39.84 -3.86
C ARG A 38 34.56 40.94 -4.55
N GLU A 39 35.15 41.73 -5.45
CA GLU A 39 34.40 42.71 -6.26
C GLU A 39 33.51 42.06 -7.33
N ALA A 40 33.89 40.88 -7.84
CA ALA A 40 33.02 40.07 -8.68
C ALA A 40 31.87 39.50 -7.85
N LEU A 41 32.14 38.93 -6.67
CA LEU A 41 31.12 38.40 -5.76
C LEU A 41 30.14 39.48 -5.28
N ASP A 42 30.59 40.69 -4.96
CA ASP A 42 29.69 41.80 -4.55
C ASP A 42 28.87 42.35 -5.73
N ARG A 43 29.44 42.39 -6.96
CA ARG A 43 28.68 42.72 -8.18
C ARG A 43 27.66 41.64 -8.53
N TYR A 44 27.96 40.37 -8.28
CA TYR A 44 27.04 39.27 -8.52
C TYR A 44 26.02 39.07 -7.39
N ALA A 45 26.33 39.41 -6.13
CA ALA A 45 25.40 39.28 -5.01
C ALA A 45 24.18 40.21 -5.15
N GLY A 46 24.39 41.44 -5.65
CA GLY A 46 23.29 42.37 -5.97
C GLY A 46 22.47 41.95 -7.20
N LEU A 47 23.07 41.20 -8.13
CA LEU A 47 22.41 40.63 -9.31
C LEU A 47 21.64 39.34 -8.98
N PHE A 48 22.18 38.47 -8.12
CA PHE A 48 21.50 37.25 -7.66
C PHE A 48 20.30 37.55 -6.76
N ALA A 49 20.35 38.59 -5.92
CA ALA A 49 19.20 39.02 -5.13
C ALA A 49 18.04 39.60 -5.98
N LYS A 50 18.32 40.06 -7.22
CA LYS A 50 17.30 40.49 -8.18
C LYS A 50 16.88 39.43 -9.20
N LEU A 51 17.66 38.36 -9.35
CA LEU A 51 17.40 37.26 -10.30
C LEU A 51 16.73 36.02 -9.67
N LEU A 52 16.52 35.98 -8.35
CA LEU A 52 16.00 34.81 -7.64
C LEU A 52 14.49 34.83 -7.31
N THR A 53 13.72 35.77 -7.85
CA THR A 53 12.26 35.64 -7.92
C THR A 53 11.78 36.09 -9.30
N PRO A 54 11.46 35.18 -10.24
CA PRO A 54 10.81 35.59 -11.46
C PRO A 54 9.42 36.12 -11.09
N GLN A 55 9.25 37.44 -11.11
CA GLN A 55 7.91 38.03 -11.16
C GLN A 55 7.40 37.86 -12.59
N VAL A 56 6.30 37.13 -12.74
CA VAL A 56 5.65 36.92 -14.02
C VAL A 56 4.40 37.79 -14.05
N SER A 57 4.41 38.82 -14.91
CA SER A 57 3.23 39.64 -15.19
C SER A 57 2.39 38.97 -16.27
N LEU A 58 1.21 38.46 -15.91
CA LEU A 58 0.12 38.26 -16.88
C LEU A 58 -0.43 39.66 -17.26
N TRP A 59 -1.05 39.86 -18.42
CA TRP A 59 -1.63 41.16 -18.80
C TRP A 59 -3.13 40.99 -19.06
N GLY A 60 -3.97 41.73 -18.31
CA GLY A 60 -5.39 41.86 -18.60
C GLY A 60 -5.65 43.21 -19.29
N MET A 61 -6.20 43.20 -20.50
CA MET A 61 -6.54 44.44 -21.20
C MET A 61 -7.82 45.06 -20.64
N ARG A 62 -7.68 46.19 -19.95
CA ARG A 62 -8.77 47.15 -19.79
C ARG A 62 -8.74 48.08 -21.00
N TRP A 63 -9.85 48.18 -21.73
CA TRP A 63 -9.96 49.13 -22.84
C TRP A 63 -9.95 50.56 -22.28
N GLY A 64 -8.81 51.25 -22.42
CA GLY A 64 -8.58 52.65 -22.05
C GLY A 64 -7.15 52.90 -21.59
N GLU A 65 -6.29 53.43 -22.47
CA GLU A 65 -4.99 54.01 -22.06
C GLU A 65 -5.20 55.07 -20.98
N PRO A 66 -4.34 55.16 -19.93
CA PRO A 66 -2.99 54.59 -19.82
C PRO A 66 -2.84 53.41 -18.81
N TYR A 67 -3.91 52.67 -18.48
CA TYR A 67 -3.89 51.79 -17.30
C TYR A 67 -3.67 50.30 -17.64
N HIS A 68 -2.52 49.75 -17.24
CA HIS A 68 -2.25 48.31 -17.22
C HIS A 68 -2.62 47.71 -15.85
N VAL A 69 -2.98 46.43 -15.84
CA VAL A 69 -3.16 45.64 -14.62
C VAL A 69 -2.03 44.63 -14.57
N ASP A 70 -1.15 44.73 -13.58
CA ASP A 70 -0.09 43.75 -13.34
C ASP A 70 -0.55 42.75 -12.29
N PHE A 71 -0.12 41.50 -12.44
CA PHE A 71 -0.36 40.46 -11.44
C PHE A 71 0.96 39.78 -11.11
N VAL A 72 1.20 39.51 -9.84
CA VAL A 72 2.32 38.72 -9.37
C VAL A 72 1.77 37.54 -8.57
N THR A 73 1.96 36.34 -9.07
CA THR A 73 1.60 35.11 -8.35
C THR A 73 2.70 34.73 -7.38
N ARG A 74 2.32 34.19 -6.22
CA ARG A 74 3.25 33.52 -5.31
C ARG A 74 3.04 32.01 -5.47
N SER A 75 3.90 31.35 -6.24
CA SER A 75 3.69 29.95 -6.65
C SER A 75 3.66 28.93 -5.51
N ARG A 76 4.12 29.28 -4.30
CA ARG A 76 4.17 28.38 -3.13
C ARG A 76 2.94 28.39 -2.23
N THR A 77 1.91 29.17 -2.56
CA THR A 77 0.71 29.31 -1.70
C THR A 77 -0.56 28.92 -2.44
N ALA A 78 -0.46 28.00 -3.41
CA ALA A 78 -1.64 27.50 -4.10
C ALA A 78 -2.51 26.68 -3.13
N SER A 79 -3.82 26.84 -3.26
CA SER A 79 -4.83 26.11 -2.52
C SER A 79 -5.57 25.18 -3.46
N TYR A 80 -5.75 23.93 -3.06
CA TYR A 80 -6.31 22.87 -3.88
C TYR A 80 -7.63 22.41 -3.29
N PHE A 81 -8.65 22.30 -4.13
CA PHE A 81 -9.97 21.83 -3.76
C PHE A 81 -10.44 20.75 -4.73
N THR A 82 -11.30 19.86 -4.27
CA THR A 82 -11.91 18.84 -5.13
C THR A 82 -13.27 18.44 -4.58
N LEU A 83 -14.14 17.88 -5.42
CA LEU A 83 -15.35 17.19 -4.96
C LEU A 83 -14.93 15.93 -4.19
N LEU A 84 -15.43 15.80 -2.97
CA LEU A 84 -15.25 14.58 -2.18
C LEU A 84 -15.96 13.40 -2.85
N PRO A 85 -15.43 12.16 -2.73
CA PRO A 85 -16.20 11.00 -3.12
C PRO A 85 -17.46 10.84 -2.29
N ILE A 86 -18.43 10.11 -2.84
CA ILE A 86 -19.57 9.62 -2.09
C ILE A 86 -19.09 8.61 -1.05
N SER A 87 -18.19 7.71 -1.43
CA SER A 87 -17.58 6.74 -0.51
C SER A 87 -16.09 6.54 -0.83
N ASN A 88 -15.29 6.42 0.23
CA ASN A 88 -13.88 6.04 0.13
C ASN A 88 -13.63 4.55 0.42
N ARG A 89 -14.71 3.76 0.52
CA ARG A 89 -14.73 2.28 0.59
C ARG A 89 -15.69 1.69 -0.43
N LEU A 90 -15.39 0.49 -0.92
CA LEU A 90 -16.35 -0.26 -1.72
C LEU A 90 -17.55 -0.65 -0.85
N ILE A 91 -18.75 -0.51 -1.38
CA ILE A 91 -20.00 -0.76 -0.66
C ILE A 91 -20.63 -2.06 -1.14
N SER A 92 -21.06 -2.88 -0.18
CA SER A 92 -21.80 -4.12 -0.43
C SER A 92 -23.12 -4.10 0.33
N GLY A 93 -24.17 -4.66 -0.28
CA GLY A 93 -25.43 -4.95 0.40
C GLY A 93 -26.63 -4.99 -0.54
N THR A 94 -27.83 -4.80 -0.02
CA THR A 94 -29.07 -5.07 -0.76
C THR A 94 -29.87 -3.80 -1.05
N ALA A 95 -30.49 -3.76 -2.23
CA ALA A 95 -31.40 -2.68 -2.62
C ALA A 95 -32.64 -3.24 -3.30
N VAL A 96 -33.77 -2.58 -3.06
CA VAL A 96 -35.01 -2.80 -3.80
C VAL A 96 -34.92 -2.00 -5.09
N VAL A 97 -34.93 -2.67 -6.23
CA VAL A 97 -34.78 -2.07 -7.56
C VAL A 97 -36.01 -2.34 -8.42
N PRO A 98 -36.36 -1.43 -9.33
CA PRO A 98 -37.48 -1.63 -10.24
C PRO A 98 -37.11 -2.65 -11.32
N ASN A 99 -38.12 -3.40 -11.75
CA ASN A 99 -38.09 -4.27 -12.90
C ASN A 99 -39.24 -3.86 -13.82
N TYR A 100 -38.89 -3.22 -14.93
CA TYR A 100 -39.84 -2.68 -15.90
C TYR A 100 -40.17 -3.73 -16.96
N GLU A 101 -41.45 -4.07 -17.09
CA GLU A 101 -41.93 -4.83 -18.24
C GLU A 101 -41.87 -3.95 -19.50
N THR A 102 -41.29 -4.48 -20.57
CA THR A 102 -40.97 -3.71 -21.80
C THR A 102 -42.20 -3.11 -22.48
N CYS A 103 -43.38 -3.73 -22.35
CA CYS A 103 -44.61 -3.26 -23.00
C CYS A 103 -45.41 -2.25 -22.15
N THR A 104 -45.46 -2.44 -20.83
CA THR A 104 -46.32 -1.63 -19.94
C THR A 104 -45.55 -0.50 -19.26
N LEU A 105 -44.24 -0.73 -19.03
CA LEU A 105 -43.34 0.08 -18.20
C LEU A 105 -43.89 0.34 -16.79
N GLU A 106 -44.75 -0.54 -16.30
CA GLU A 106 -45.17 -0.54 -14.90
C GLU A 106 -44.08 -1.24 -14.08
N PRO A 107 -43.47 -0.57 -13.08
CA PRO A 107 -42.40 -1.18 -12.31
C PRO A 107 -42.96 -2.24 -11.36
N THR A 108 -42.44 -3.45 -11.46
CA THR A 108 -42.41 -4.40 -10.34
C THR A 108 -41.12 -4.17 -9.56
N TYR A 109 -41.00 -4.71 -8.33
CA TYR A 109 -39.81 -4.48 -7.49
C TYR A 109 -39.19 -5.78 -7.03
N ASN A 110 -37.87 -5.88 -7.15
CA ASN A 110 -37.07 -7.01 -6.71
C ASN A 110 -35.97 -6.55 -5.77
N THR A 111 -35.63 -7.36 -4.76
CA THR A 111 -34.46 -7.13 -3.93
C THR A 111 -33.25 -7.80 -4.56
N LEU A 112 -32.22 -7.02 -4.91
CA LEU A 112 -30.95 -7.52 -5.42
C LEU A 112 -29.84 -7.28 -4.40
N THR A 113 -28.86 -8.19 -4.38
CA THR A 113 -27.62 -8.06 -3.61
C THR A 113 -26.51 -7.62 -4.52
N PHE A 114 -25.80 -6.57 -4.13
CA PHE A 114 -24.62 -6.06 -4.81
C PHE A 114 -23.40 -6.17 -3.90
N ARG A 115 -22.21 -6.31 -4.50
CA ARG A 115 -20.95 -6.45 -3.76
C ARG A 115 -19.87 -5.59 -4.40
N ASP A 116 -19.00 -5.06 -3.55
CA ASP A 116 -17.76 -4.37 -3.90
C ASP A 116 -17.98 -3.21 -4.89
N LEU A 117 -19.03 -2.42 -4.67
CA LEU A 117 -19.41 -1.34 -5.57
C LEU A 117 -18.72 -0.02 -5.26
N ASP A 118 -18.26 0.64 -6.32
CA ASP A 118 -17.82 2.02 -6.32
C ASP A 118 -19.01 2.95 -6.61
N LEU A 119 -19.47 3.68 -5.58
CA LEU A 119 -20.59 4.61 -5.70
C LEU A 119 -20.27 5.81 -6.61
N ASP A 120 -19.01 6.21 -6.73
CA ASP A 120 -18.61 7.33 -7.58
C ASP A 120 -18.64 6.95 -9.06
N ILE A 121 -18.33 5.70 -9.43
CA ILE A 121 -18.54 5.17 -10.80
C ILE A 121 -20.03 5.16 -11.16
N TRP A 122 -20.89 4.73 -10.24
CA TRP A 122 -22.34 4.76 -10.44
C TRP A 122 -22.86 6.19 -10.56
N ALA A 123 -22.34 7.11 -9.76
CA ALA A 123 -22.67 8.53 -9.85
C ALA A 123 -22.24 9.13 -11.18
N GLN A 124 -21.02 8.86 -11.65
CA GLN A 124 -20.54 9.30 -12.96
C GLN A 124 -21.43 8.77 -14.10
N SER A 125 -21.86 7.51 -14.00
CA SER A 125 -22.75 6.90 -14.99
C SER A 125 -24.12 7.59 -15.00
N PHE A 126 -24.66 7.91 -13.83
CA PHE A 126 -25.87 8.72 -13.68
C PHE A 126 -25.73 10.12 -14.29
N MET A 127 -24.63 10.82 -14.00
CA MET A 127 -24.38 12.17 -14.52
C MET A 127 -24.30 12.19 -16.04
N SER A 128 -23.62 11.21 -16.62
CA SER A 128 -23.49 11.06 -18.08
C SER A 128 -24.86 10.78 -18.72
N ALA A 129 -25.64 9.88 -18.13
CA ALA A 129 -27.00 9.58 -18.57
C ALA A 129 -27.95 10.78 -18.48
N PHE A 130 -27.81 11.62 -17.44
CA PHE A 130 -28.59 12.85 -17.29
C PHE A 130 -28.23 13.87 -18.39
N ASP A 131 -26.94 14.04 -18.68
CA ASP A 131 -26.47 14.90 -19.76
C ASP A 131 -26.95 14.40 -21.14
N ASP A 132 -26.88 13.10 -21.40
CA ASP A 132 -27.39 12.49 -22.64
C ASP A 132 -28.90 12.72 -22.80
N PHE A 133 -29.66 12.58 -21.71
CA PHE A 133 -31.09 12.85 -21.72
C PHE A 133 -31.40 14.33 -22.00
N LEU A 134 -30.68 15.27 -21.37
CA LEU A 134 -30.82 16.70 -21.65
C LEU A 134 -30.43 17.06 -23.09
N ALA A 135 -29.35 16.47 -23.61
CA ALA A 135 -28.92 16.66 -24.99
C ALA A 135 -30.00 16.17 -25.96
N LEU A 136 -30.63 15.03 -25.67
CA LEU A 136 -31.73 14.51 -26.48
C LEU A 136 -32.95 15.45 -26.48
N MET A 137 -33.29 16.01 -25.32
CA MET A 137 -34.42 16.94 -25.16
C MET A 137 -34.19 18.29 -25.86
N THR A 138 -32.95 18.73 -25.98
CA THR A 138 -32.58 20.00 -26.64
C THR A 138 -32.37 19.86 -28.14
N ASN A 139 -31.91 18.69 -28.61
CA ASN A 139 -31.64 18.42 -30.04
C ASN A 139 -32.85 17.83 -30.80
N GLY A 140 -33.76 17.13 -30.12
CA GLY A 140 -35.02 16.64 -30.71
C GLY A 140 -36.03 17.78 -30.89
N ALA A 141 -36.87 17.74 -31.94
CA ALA A 141 -37.81 18.82 -32.23
C ALA A 141 -38.65 19.19 -30.99
N PRO A 142 -38.58 20.45 -30.50
CA PRO A 142 -39.11 20.89 -29.20
C PRO A 142 -40.65 20.77 -29.09
N THR A 143 -41.34 20.50 -30.19
CA THR A 143 -42.81 20.38 -30.22
C THR A 143 -43.36 19.11 -29.56
N SER A 144 -42.50 18.21 -29.08
CA SER A 144 -42.90 16.87 -28.68
C SER A 144 -42.82 16.59 -27.17
N PHE A 145 -42.25 17.49 -26.37
CA PHE A 145 -42.20 17.35 -24.90
C PHE A 145 -42.94 18.51 -24.24
N ASP A 146 -43.61 18.22 -23.12
CA ASP A 146 -44.31 19.20 -22.30
C ASP A 146 -43.30 20.16 -21.67
N ASP A 147 -43.52 21.48 -21.82
CA ASP A 147 -42.72 22.54 -21.20
C ASP A 147 -42.55 22.32 -19.68
N THR A 148 -43.55 21.73 -19.04
CA THR A 148 -43.53 21.39 -17.61
C THR A 148 -42.42 20.40 -17.27
N VAL A 149 -42.20 19.40 -18.12
CA VAL A 149 -41.13 18.38 -17.93
C VAL A 149 -39.76 19.03 -18.10
N TYR A 150 -39.60 19.90 -19.11
CA TYR A 150 -38.34 20.60 -19.32
C TYR A 150 -38.00 21.53 -18.15
N GLN A 151 -38.95 22.35 -17.69
CA GLN A 151 -38.75 23.22 -16.51
C GLN A 151 -38.41 22.42 -15.25
N ARG A 152 -39.02 21.24 -15.10
CA ARG A 152 -38.70 20.33 -14.00
C ARG A 152 -37.26 19.82 -14.08
N LEU A 153 -36.79 19.42 -15.25
CA LEU A 153 -35.40 18.96 -15.46
C LEU A 153 -34.38 20.08 -15.21
N VAL A 154 -34.68 21.31 -15.64
CA VAL A 154 -33.82 22.48 -15.36
C VAL A 154 -33.72 22.72 -13.84
N THR A 155 -34.86 22.64 -13.13
CA THR A 155 -34.88 22.77 -11.65
C THR A 155 -34.07 21.68 -10.97
N LEU A 156 -34.21 20.43 -11.44
CA LEU A 156 -33.44 19.28 -10.95
C LEU A 156 -31.94 19.48 -11.21
N LYS A 157 -31.58 20.00 -12.40
CA LYS A 157 -30.21 20.34 -12.76
C LYS A 157 -29.61 21.37 -11.79
N GLU A 158 -30.29 22.49 -11.57
CA GLU A 158 -29.83 23.51 -10.63
C GLU A 158 -29.66 22.97 -9.21
N THR A 159 -30.61 22.14 -8.77
CA THR A 159 -30.58 21.52 -7.43
C THR A 159 -29.37 20.62 -7.29
N LEU A 160 -29.12 19.74 -8.26
CA LEU A 160 -28.01 18.81 -8.24
C LEU A 160 -26.66 19.53 -8.28
N ALA A 161 -26.51 20.55 -9.12
CA ALA A 161 -25.27 21.34 -9.19
C ALA A 161 -24.94 22.03 -7.86
N LYS A 162 -25.95 22.62 -7.21
CA LYS A 162 -25.80 23.23 -5.87
C LYS A 162 -25.38 22.21 -4.82
N VAL A 163 -26.03 21.05 -4.80
CA VAL A 163 -25.72 19.98 -3.85
C VAL A 163 -24.29 19.46 -4.05
N LEU A 164 -23.87 19.20 -5.29
CA LEU A 164 -22.52 18.77 -5.60
C LEU A 164 -21.48 19.81 -5.19
N ALA A 165 -21.75 21.11 -5.40
CA ALA A 165 -20.87 22.18 -4.96
C ALA A 165 -20.63 22.16 -3.46
N THR A 166 -21.62 21.81 -2.63
CA THR A 166 -21.39 21.66 -1.17
C THR A 166 -20.36 20.57 -0.81
N GLY A 167 -20.17 19.59 -1.69
CA GLY A 167 -19.20 18.51 -1.54
C GLY A 167 -17.78 18.87 -1.90
N VAL A 168 -17.54 20.05 -2.48
CA VAL A 168 -16.18 20.54 -2.70
C VAL A 168 -15.54 20.84 -1.34
N ALA A 169 -14.35 20.30 -1.14
CA ALA A 169 -13.55 20.43 0.07
C ALA A 169 -12.07 20.61 -0.26
N PRO A 170 -11.24 21.09 0.70
CA PRO A 170 -9.80 21.14 0.54
C PRO A 170 -9.18 19.75 0.31
N VAL A 171 -8.19 19.68 -0.57
CA VAL A 171 -7.41 18.45 -0.81
C VAL A 171 -6.55 18.08 0.40
N PHE A 172 -6.04 19.08 1.12
CA PHE A 172 -5.19 18.88 2.30
C PHE A 172 -5.92 19.30 3.59
N ALA A 173 -5.69 18.55 4.67
CA ALA A 173 -6.41 18.72 5.94
C ALA A 173 -6.15 20.08 6.64
N MET A 174 -4.98 20.68 6.42
CA MET A 174 -4.56 21.95 7.06
C MET A 174 -4.26 23.06 6.04
N GLN A 175 -5.02 23.13 4.95
CA GLN A 175 -4.89 24.20 3.96
C GLN A 175 -5.50 25.51 4.49
N SER A 176 -4.67 26.53 4.77
CA SER A 176 -5.09 27.77 5.43
C SER A 176 -5.47 28.93 4.50
N ASP A 177 -5.05 28.91 3.23
CA ASP A 177 -4.94 30.14 2.43
C ASP A 177 -5.91 30.24 1.22
N GLY A 178 -6.96 29.41 1.18
CA GLY A 178 -7.89 29.34 0.04
C GLY A 178 -9.33 29.77 0.36
N ASP A 179 -10.04 30.28 -0.65
CA ASP A 179 -11.46 30.65 -0.57
C ASP A 179 -12.34 29.48 -1.03
N LEU A 180 -12.77 28.66 -0.06
CA LEU A 180 -13.64 27.51 -0.33
C LEU A 180 -14.97 27.92 -0.96
N SER A 181 -15.56 29.05 -0.55
CA SER A 181 -16.84 29.51 -1.12
C SER A 181 -16.69 29.80 -2.60
N ALA A 182 -15.61 30.50 -2.97
CA ALA A 182 -15.29 30.75 -4.37
C ALA A 182 -15.08 29.47 -5.18
N ALA A 183 -14.40 28.48 -4.60
CA ALA A 183 -14.19 27.19 -5.25
C ALA A 183 -15.52 26.47 -5.50
N ARG A 184 -16.45 26.51 -4.53
CA ARG A 184 -17.80 25.95 -4.65
C ARG A 184 -18.62 26.63 -5.74
N ASP A 185 -18.64 27.97 -5.76
CA ASP A 185 -19.38 28.73 -6.76
C ASP A 185 -18.87 28.43 -8.18
N GLN A 186 -17.55 28.35 -8.35
CA GLN A 186 -16.94 28.01 -9.64
C GLN A 186 -17.23 26.58 -10.05
N PHE A 187 -17.20 25.65 -9.11
CA PHE A 187 -17.57 24.27 -9.38
C PHE A 187 -19.04 24.13 -9.78
N GLU A 188 -19.96 24.83 -9.09
CA GLU A 188 -21.38 24.85 -9.44
C GLU A 188 -21.59 25.31 -10.89
N GLN A 189 -20.99 26.45 -11.26
CA GLN A 189 -21.07 26.99 -12.63
C GLN A 189 -20.51 26.01 -13.66
N HIS A 190 -19.42 25.33 -13.33
CA HIS A 190 -18.78 24.36 -14.21
C HIS A 190 -19.66 23.12 -14.44
N VAL A 191 -20.27 22.60 -13.38
CA VAL A 191 -21.20 21.46 -13.42
C VAL A 191 -22.52 21.82 -14.13
N GLN A 192 -22.97 23.08 -14.03
CA GLN A 192 -24.14 23.54 -14.78
C GLN A 192 -23.92 23.54 -16.31
N THR A 193 -22.67 23.53 -16.78
CA THR A 193 -22.36 23.38 -18.21
C THR A 193 -22.59 21.94 -18.68
N SER A 194 -22.03 20.97 -17.96
CA SER A 194 -22.26 19.52 -18.15
C SER A 194 -22.03 18.82 -16.82
N PHE A 195 -22.92 17.91 -16.44
CA PHE A 195 -22.80 17.16 -15.18
C PHE A 195 -21.62 16.20 -15.17
N SER A 196 -21.31 15.59 -16.32
CA SER A 196 -20.14 14.72 -16.45
C SER A 196 -18.84 15.41 -16.02
N ASN A 197 -18.76 16.74 -16.14
CA ASN A 197 -17.63 17.54 -15.66
C ASN A 197 -17.36 17.41 -14.16
N ALA A 198 -18.38 17.11 -13.34
CA ALA A 198 -18.21 16.94 -11.89
C ALA A 198 -17.17 15.85 -11.56
N TYR A 199 -17.09 14.83 -12.41
CA TYR A 199 -16.20 13.67 -12.25
C TYR A 199 -15.01 13.66 -13.21
N LEU A 200 -15.05 14.43 -14.31
CA LEU A 200 -13.90 14.58 -15.22
C LEU A 200 -12.78 15.46 -14.63
N HIS A 201 -13.11 16.46 -13.81
CA HIS A 201 -12.11 17.35 -13.22
C HIS A 201 -11.65 16.88 -11.84
N ALA A 202 -10.36 16.58 -11.74
CA ALA A 202 -9.75 16.06 -10.52
C ALA A 202 -9.54 17.14 -9.43
N SER A 203 -9.31 18.41 -9.80
CA SER A 203 -8.97 19.47 -8.84
C SER A 203 -9.28 20.88 -9.34
N ILE A 204 -9.61 21.76 -8.40
CA ILE A 204 -9.74 23.21 -8.55
C ILE A 204 -8.51 23.81 -7.87
N VAL A 205 -7.76 24.64 -8.60
CA VAL A 205 -6.55 25.28 -8.11
C VAL A 205 -6.79 26.77 -7.94
N GLN A 206 -6.57 27.27 -6.73
CA GLN A 206 -6.58 28.70 -6.43
C GLN A 206 -5.15 29.17 -6.20
N ILE A 207 -4.68 30.09 -7.05
CA ILE A 207 -3.35 30.71 -6.92
C ILE A 207 -3.55 32.16 -6.48
N PRO A 208 -3.11 32.54 -5.28
CA PRO A 208 -3.20 33.94 -4.87
C PRO A 208 -2.27 34.79 -5.74
N ALA A 209 -2.82 35.88 -6.25
CA ALA A 209 -2.12 36.85 -7.07
C ALA A 209 -2.23 38.24 -6.43
N ALA A 210 -1.09 38.92 -6.29
CA ALA A 210 -1.08 40.34 -5.96
C ALA A 210 -1.37 41.12 -7.24
N VAL A 211 -2.48 41.85 -7.26
CA VAL A 211 -2.88 42.67 -8.41
C VAL A 211 -2.48 44.12 -8.14
N SER A 212 -1.66 44.70 -9.01
CA SER A 212 -1.33 46.12 -8.99
C SER A 212 -2.14 46.83 -10.07
N THR A 213 -2.90 47.85 -9.66
CA THR A 213 -3.61 48.72 -10.58
C THR A 213 -3.17 50.18 -10.36
N PRO A 214 -2.88 50.95 -11.42
CA PRO A 214 -2.52 52.37 -11.32
C PRO A 214 -3.68 53.27 -10.85
N VAL A 215 -4.91 52.75 -10.82
CA VAL A 215 -6.09 53.45 -10.27
C VAL A 215 -6.40 52.85 -8.89
N PRO A 216 -6.69 53.68 -7.87
CA PRO A 216 -7.17 53.18 -6.58
C PRO A 216 -8.43 52.35 -6.79
N LEU A 217 -8.42 51.11 -6.28
CA LEU A 217 -9.65 50.31 -6.20
C LEU A 217 -10.67 51.09 -5.35
N ARG A 218 -11.90 51.21 -5.84
CA ARG A 218 -12.99 51.71 -4.98
C ARG A 218 -13.13 50.74 -3.82
N ALA A 219 -13.36 51.26 -2.61
CA ALA A 219 -13.41 50.46 -1.38
C ALA A 219 -14.43 49.31 -1.40
N GLU A 220 -15.39 49.34 -2.34
CA GLU A 220 -16.44 48.32 -2.52
C GLU A 220 -16.22 47.39 -3.73
N SER A 221 -15.12 47.53 -4.49
CA SER A 221 -14.86 46.64 -5.62
C SER A 221 -14.23 45.33 -5.15
N SER A 222 -14.92 44.22 -5.40
CA SER A 222 -14.32 42.89 -5.30
C SER A 222 -13.11 42.79 -6.23
N VAL A 223 -12.02 42.21 -5.74
CA VAL A 223 -10.81 42.00 -6.54
C VAL A 223 -11.17 41.06 -7.70
N PRO A 224 -10.81 41.40 -8.96
CA PRO A 224 -11.14 40.56 -10.12
C PRO A 224 -10.51 39.18 -9.98
N ARG A 225 -11.27 38.15 -10.35
CA ARG A 225 -10.84 36.74 -10.36
C ARG A 225 -10.71 36.29 -11.81
N PHE A 226 -9.59 35.66 -12.14
CA PHE A 226 -9.41 35.00 -13.44
C PHE A 226 -9.75 33.53 -13.29
N ILE A 227 -10.53 33.03 -14.24
CA ILE A 227 -10.99 31.65 -14.27
C ILE A 227 -10.58 31.08 -15.62
N GLY A 228 -10.07 29.86 -15.61
CA GLY A 228 -9.65 29.17 -16.82
C GLY A 228 -9.29 27.72 -16.53
N THR A 229 -9.15 26.94 -17.59
CA THR A 229 -8.65 25.57 -17.52
C THR A 229 -7.13 25.56 -17.70
N LEU A 230 -6.44 24.69 -16.98
CA LEU A 230 -5.02 24.44 -17.21
C LEU A 230 -4.89 23.65 -18.51
N MET A 231 -4.12 24.16 -19.48
CA MET A 231 -3.73 23.38 -20.65
C MET A 231 -2.46 22.58 -20.34
N GLU A 232 -2.53 21.25 -20.49
CA GLU A 232 -1.40 20.35 -20.26
C GLU A 232 -0.44 20.37 -21.46
N PHE A 233 0.84 20.68 -21.22
CA PHE A 233 1.91 20.59 -22.22
C PHE A 233 2.82 19.39 -21.89
N GLY A 234 2.60 18.26 -22.56
CA GLY A 234 3.49 17.08 -22.53
C GLY A 234 3.09 16.02 -21.52
N TYR A 235 2.43 14.97 -22.02
CA TYR A 235 2.00 13.78 -21.26
C TYR A 235 3.16 12.80 -21.03
N THR A 236 3.37 12.37 -19.78
CA THR A 236 3.91 11.03 -19.47
C THR A 236 3.17 10.50 -18.25
N HIS A 237 2.36 9.45 -18.45
CA HIS A 237 1.66 8.70 -17.41
C HIS A 237 2.66 8.12 -16.39
N SER A 238 2.95 8.87 -15.33
CA SER A 238 3.55 8.36 -14.08
C SER A 238 3.80 9.44 -13.03
N HIS A 239 3.73 10.73 -13.37
CA HIS A 239 4.07 11.81 -12.45
C HIS A 239 2.82 12.50 -11.91
N GLY A 240 2.89 13.05 -10.69
CA GLY A 240 2.00 14.15 -10.31
C GLY A 240 2.06 15.20 -11.43
N ASN A 241 0.89 15.57 -11.97
CA ASN A 241 0.79 16.25 -13.25
C ASN A 241 1.60 17.56 -13.23
N ARG A 242 2.62 17.62 -14.09
CA ARG A 242 3.43 18.83 -14.30
C ARG A 242 2.71 19.73 -15.27
N CYS A 243 1.93 20.67 -14.75
CA CYS A 243 1.25 21.65 -15.58
C CYS A 243 2.20 22.82 -15.88
N VAL A 244 2.55 23.02 -17.15
CA VAL A 244 3.11 24.30 -17.62
C VAL A 244 1.93 25.14 -18.09
N LEU A 245 1.65 26.22 -17.37
CA LEU A 245 0.69 27.22 -17.80
C LEU A 245 1.22 27.92 -19.07
N GLY A 246 0.72 27.51 -20.23
CA GLY A 246 1.10 28.07 -21.53
C GLY A 246 -0.11 28.52 -22.34
N HIS A 247 0.01 29.67 -23.01
CA HIS A 247 -0.88 30.10 -24.10
C HIS A 247 0.01 30.39 -25.33
N GLN A 248 -0.38 29.90 -26.52
CA GLN A 248 0.23 30.28 -27.81
C GLN A 248 -0.52 31.51 -28.35
N ALA A 249 0.04 32.59 -28.91
CA ALA A 249 1.38 32.86 -29.44
C ALA A 249 1.70 34.38 -29.38
N GLY A 250 2.99 34.73 -29.24
CA GLY A 250 3.55 36.10 -29.29
C GLY A 250 4.90 36.17 -28.56
N PRO A 251 5.91 36.95 -29.02
CA PRO A 251 7.29 36.78 -28.59
C PRO A 251 7.54 37.32 -27.18
N GLN A 252 8.26 36.54 -26.38
CA GLN A 252 8.70 36.79 -25.00
C GLN A 252 7.66 36.55 -23.89
N PHE A 253 7.29 35.28 -23.66
CA PHE A 253 6.71 34.85 -22.38
C PHE A 253 7.68 33.92 -21.67
N THR A 254 8.16 34.38 -20.50
CA THR A 254 8.95 33.60 -19.56
C THR A 254 8.08 32.47 -19.01
N THR A 255 8.58 31.25 -19.06
CA THR A 255 7.94 30.05 -18.53
C THR A 255 7.53 30.31 -17.07
N MET A 256 6.23 30.28 -16.77
CA MET A 256 5.79 30.26 -15.38
C MET A 256 6.38 29.03 -14.70
N SER A 257 6.88 29.20 -13.48
CA SER A 257 7.47 28.12 -12.69
C SER A 257 6.54 26.91 -12.69
N MET A 258 7.10 25.72 -12.92
CA MET A 258 6.34 24.46 -12.88
C MET A 258 5.57 24.36 -11.57
N LEU A 259 4.25 24.25 -11.66
CA LEU A 259 3.37 23.97 -10.53
C LEU A 259 3.02 22.50 -10.57
N GLU A 260 3.40 21.76 -9.53
CA GLU A 260 2.94 20.38 -9.34
C GLU A 260 1.56 20.44 -8.69
N VAL A 261 0.54 19.99 -9.42
CA VAL A 261 -0.84 19.99 -8.93
C VAL A 261 -1.14 18.60 -8.37
N PRO A 262 -1.42 18.47 -7.06
CA PRO A 262 -1.86 17.22 -6.48
C PRO A 262 -3.26 16.92 -7.02
N MET A 263 -3.39 15.85 -7.81
CA MET A 263 -4.66 15.43 -8.39
C MET A 263 -5.12 14.12 -7.73
N PRO A 264 -6.06 14.16 -6.77
CA PRO A 264 -6.61 12.94 -6.19
C PRO A 264 -7.25 12.09 -7.28
N ARG A 265 -6.85 10.81 -7.40
CA ARG A 265 -7.56 9.85 -8.24
C ARG A 265 -8.79 9.37 -7.51
N ARG A 266 -9.95 9.42 -8.18
CA ARG A 266 -11.24 9.06 -7.57
C ARG A 266 -11.65 7.61 -7.76
N GLU A 267 -10.96 6.88 -8.63
CA GLU A 267 -11.22 5.47 -8.84
C GLU A 267 -10.57 4.64 -7.71
N PHE A 268 -11.28 3.59 -7.26
CA PHE A 268 -10.72 2.67 -6.27
C PHE A 268 -9.45 2.00 -6.80
N PRO A 269 -8.42 1.83 -5.94
CA PRO A 269 -7.26 1.04 -6.32
C PRO A 269 -7.66 -0.42 -6.52
N HIS A 270 -7.03 -1.08 -7.49
CA HIS A 270 -7.23 -2.51 -7.72
C HIS A 270 -6.78 -3.31 -6.50
N GLN A 271 -7.57 -4.32 -6.12
CA GLN A 271 -7.22 -5.21 -5.03
C GLN A 271 -5.95 -6.02 -5.37
N PRO A 272 -5.00 -6.19 -4.43
CA PRO A 272 -3.83 -7.03 -4.64
C PRO A 272 -4.22 -8.50 -4.75
N SER A 273 -3.62 -9.24 -5.68
CA SER A 273 -3.83 -10.68 -5.85
C SER A 273 -2.74 -11.48 -5.15
N LEU A 274 -3.10 -12.43 -4.30
CA LEU A 274 -2.12 -13.25 -3.56
C LEU A 274 -1.81 -14.52 -4.34
N LEU A 275 -0.55 -14.68 -4.75
CA LEU A 275 -0.12 -15.80 -5.58
C LEU A 275 0.32 -17.00 -4.74
N SER A 276 1.15 -16.76 -3.73
CA SER A 276 1.62 -17.82 -2.84
C SER A 276 2.18 -17.31 -1.52
N GLN A 277 2.17 -18.16 -0.51
CA GLN A 277 2.94 -18.00 0.71
C GLN A 277 3.63 -19.31 1.07
N ARG A 278 4.84 -19.24 1.63
CA ARG A 278 5.67 -20.41 1.94
C ARG A 278 6.52 -20.17 3.18
N ALA A 279 6.85 -21.26 3.88
CA ALA A 279 7.91 -21.28 4.87
C ALA A 279 9.14 -21.96 4.27
N LYS A 280 10.33 -21.40 4.51
CA LYS A 280 11.61 -21.99 4.13
C LYS A 280 12.59 -21.90 5.29
N LEU A 281 13.60 -22.77 5.30
CA LEU A 281 14.74 -22.60 6.20
C LEU A 281 15.51 -21.33 5.79
N SER A 282 15.83 -20.45 6.75
CA SER A 282 16.44 -19.13 6.45
C SER A 282 17.86 -19.22 5.91
N HIS A 283 18.60 -20.23 6.33
CA HIS A 283 19.96 -20.48 5.90
C HIS A 283 20.01 -21.93 5.42
N GLU A 284 20.36 -22.15 4.15
CA GLU A 284 20.88 -23.46 3.76
C GLU A 284 21.98 -23.80 4.76
N ALA A 285 21.84 -24.94 5.45
CA ALA A 285 22.59 -25.28 6.64
C ALA A 285 24.11 -25.20 6.40
N ARG A 286 24.69 -24.01 6.56
CA ARG A 286 26.13 -23.86 6.63
C ARG A 286 26.53 -24.58 7.90
N VAL A 287 27.56 -25.42 7.77
CA VAL A 287 28.07 -26.43 8.70
C VAL A 287 28.33 -25.92 10.13
N GLN A 288 28.21 -24.61 10.41
CA GLN A 288 28.48 -23.96 11.70
C GLN A 288 27.36 -23.05 12.24
N ALA A 289 26.10 -23.19 11.81
CA ALA A 289 24.99 -22.47 12.45
C ALA A 289 24.92 -22.80 13.96
N SER A 290 25.01 -21.78 14.81
CA SER A 290 24.85 -21.89 16.26
C SER A 290 23.48 -22.48 16.62
N ALA A 291 23.34 -23.06 17.81
CA ALA A 291 22.08 -23.68 18.24
C ALA A 291 20.86 -22.76 18.09
N CYS A 292 21.03 -21.44 18.24
CA CYS A 292 19.95 -20.45 18.14
C CYS A 292 19.59 -20.05 16.70
N THR A 293 20.41 -20.37 15.70
CA THR A 293 20.14 -20.05 14.29
C THR A 293 19.65 -21.24 13.48
N ALA A 294 19.84 -22.46 14.00
CA ALA A 294 19.42 -23.70 13.34
C ALA A 294 17.90 -23.78 13.12
N LEU A 295 17.11 -23.25 14.04
CA LEU A 295 15.64 -23.28 13.98
C LEU A 295 15.03 -21.96 13.52
N GLN A 296 15.76 -21.21 12.68
CA GLN A 296 15.23 -20.00 12.06
C GLN A 296 14.64 -20.28 10.69
N TRP A 297 13.48 -19.71 10.43
CA TRP A 297 12.76 -19.85 9.16
C TRP A 297 12.48 -18.49 8.51
N SER A 298 12.14 -18.56 7.24
CA SER A 298 11.80 -17.43 6.40
C SER A 298 10.35 -17.57 5.96
N TYR A 299 9.57 -16.52 6.17
CA TYR A 299 8.24 -16.38 5.59
C TYR A 299 8.37 -15.70 4.23
N GLU A 300 7.93 -16.37 3.17
CA GLU A 300 7.90 -15.85 1.80
C GLU A 300 6.45 -15.62 1.39
N ALA A 301 6.14 -14.45 0.83
CA ALA A 301 4.86 -14.14 0.22
C ALA A 301 5.06 -13.52 -1.17
N GLN A 302 4.23 -13.93 -2.12
CA GLN A 302 4.20 -13.39 -3.47
C GLN A 302 2.83 -12.76 -3.74
N VAL A 303 2.86 -11.49 -4.13
CA VAL A 303 1.68 -10.66 -4.39
C VAL A 303 1.78 -10.04 -5.77
N GLU A 304 0.67 -10.04 -6.49
CA GLU A 304 0.51 -9.40 -7.79
C GLU A 304 -0.31 -8.11 -7.65
N LEU A 305 0.20 -7.03 -8.25
CA LEU A 305 -0.43 -5.72 -8.35
C LEU A 305 -0.74 -5.44 -9.82
N PRO A 306 -1.95 -5.79 -10.32
CA PRO A 306 -2.27 -5.69 -11.75
C PRO A 306 -2.13 -4.27 -12.31
N ALA A 307 -2.35 -3.25 -11.48
CA ALA A 307 -1.99 -1.88 -11.77
C ALA A 307 -1.69 -1.13 -10.47
N HIS A 308 -0.68 -0.26 -10.50
CA HIS A 308 -0.35 0.65 -9.40
C HIS A 308 0.12 2.00 -9.97
N GLY A 309 -0.15 3.07 -9.24
CA GLY A 309 0.30 4.42 -9.56
C GLY A 309 1.21 5.02 -8.48
N ALA A 310 1.82 6.17 -8.78
CA ALA A 310 2.64 6.92 -7.84
C ALA A 310 1.92 7.31 -6.53
N GLN A 311 0.59 7.40 -6.59
CA GLN A 311 -0.28 7.77 -5.46
C GLN A 311 -0.72 6.56 -4.62
N ASP A 312 -0.35 5.35 -5.03
CA ASP A 312 -0.68 4.12 -4.35
C ASP A 312 0.39 3.78 -3.32
N GLN A 313 -0.04 3.12 -2.26
CA GLN A 313 0.80 2.52 -1.25
C GLN A 313 0.30 1.10 -1.01
N LEU A 314 1.20 0.12 -1.06
CA LEU A 314 0.87 -1.26 -0.71
C LEU A 314 1.10 -1.46 0.78
N TRP A 315 0.03 -1.72 1.52
CA TRP A 315 0.07 -2.00 2.95
C TRP A 315 0.07 -3.49 3.21
N VAL A 316 0.85 -3.91 4.19
CA VAL A 316 1.05 -5.31 4.57
C VAL A 316 0.99 -5.45 6.07
N ARG A 317 0.06 -6.24 6.58
CA ARG A 317 0.06 -6.69 7.96
C ARG A 317 0.57 -8.12 8.00
N LEU A 318 1.65 -8.36 8.73
CA LEU A 318 2.19 -9.68 9.01
C LEU A 318 1.81 -10.06 10.44
N ALA A 319 0.96 -11.06 10.61
CA ALA A 319 0.54 -11.57 11.91
C ALA A 319 1.18 -12.94 12.17
N TYR A 320 1.67 -13.14 13.39
CA TYR A 320 2.25 -14.40 13.81
C TYR A 320 1.32 -15.16 14.76
N ASN A 321 1.47 -16.48 14.80
CA ASN A 321 0.78 -17.36 15.75
C ASN A 321 -0.75 -17.26 15.66
N LYS A 322 -1.29 -16.94 14.48
CA LYS A 322 -2.73 -16.92 14.24
C LYS A 322 -3.29 -18.36 14.28
N PRO A 323 -4.47 -18.60 14.88
CA PRO A 323 -5.16 -19.89 14.80
C PRO A 323 -5.45 -20.34 13.35
N ILE A 324 -5.48 -21.66 13.09
CA ILE A 324 -5.81 -22.23 11.77
C ILE A 324 -7.32 -22.18 11.49
N ASP A 325 -8.16 -22.38 12.51
CA ASP A 325 -9.62 -22.54 12.33
C ASP A 325 -10.42 -21.24 12.46
N GLU A 326 -9.76 -20.11 12.69
CA GLU A 326 -10.46 -18.83 12.54
C GLU A 326 -10.55 -18.56 11.04
N PRO A 327 -11.73 -18.72 10.39
CA PRO A 327 -11.91 -18.12 9.09
C PRO A 327 -11.42 -16.68 9.24
N LEU A 328 -10.57 -16.23 8.32
CA LEU A 328 -10.37 -14.81 8.16
C LEU A 328 -11.76 -14.22 8.12
N GLN A 329 -12.10 -13.48 9.16
CA GLN A 329 -13.40 -12.89 9.28
C GLN A 329 -13.46 -11.96 8.08
N ASP A 330 -14.14 -12.46 7.03
CA ASP A 330 -14.58 -11.64 5.94
C ASP A 330 -15.24 -10.49 6.66
N CYS A 331 -14.71 -9.28 6.45
CA CYS A 331 -15.43 -8.10 6.87
C CYS A 331 -16.66 -8.13 5.99
N ASP A 332 -17.68 -8.88 6.43
CA ASP A 332 -18.97 -9.06 5.80
C ASP A 332 -19.63 -7.70 5.91
N SER A 333 -19.19 -6.83 5.00
CA SER A 333 -19.42 -5.40 5.02
C SER A 333 -20.77 -5.17 4.37
N THR A 334 -21.80 -5.65 5.05
CA THR A 334 -23.13 -5.07 4.94
C THR A 334 -23.20 -3.69 5.62
N ASP A 335 -22.04 -3.07 5.90
CA ASP A 335 -21.90 -1.71 6.40
C ASP A 335 -22.15 -0.71 5.27
N ILE A 336 -23.39 -0.70 4.77
CA ILE A 336 -23.89 0.37 3.93
C ILE A 336 -23.95 1.67 4.78
N GLY A 337 -24.16 1.55 6.10
CA GLY A 337 -24.13 2.66 7.04
C GLY A 337 -25.00 3.84 6.59
N ASP A 338 -24.43 5.04 6.67
CA ASP A 338 -25.09 6.28 6.24
C ASP A 338 -25.29 6.39 4.72
N HIS A 339 -24.75 5.47 3.92
CA HIS A 339 -24.85 5.47 2.45
C HIS A 339 -26.15 4.83 1.93
N GLN A 340 -27.02 4.30 2.79
CA GLN A 340 -28.16 3.45 2.38
C GLN A 340 -29.09 4.10 1.36
N GLU A 341 -29.45 5.37 1.57
CA GLU A 341 -30.36 6.10 0.68
C GLU A 341 -29.71 6.34 -0.69
N MET A 342 -28.46 6.82 -0.70
CA MET A 342 -27.69 7.06 -1.93
C MET A 342 -27.44 5.77 -2.71
N PHE A 343 -27.01 4.72 -2.00
CA PHE A 343 -26.77 3.38 -2.54
C PHE A 343 -28.03 2.83 -3.20
N ALA A 344 -29.18 2.86 -2.50
CA ALA A 344 -30.44 2.33 -3.03
C ALA A 344 -30.94 3.12 -4.25
N ALA A 345 -30.82 4.45 -4.24
CA ALA A 345 -31.23 5.29 -5.36
C ALA A 345 -30.37 5.05 -6.61
N LEU A 346 -29.04 5.01 -6.44
CA LEU A 346 -28.12 4.70 -7.55
C LEU A 346 -28.29 3.27 -8.06
N ALA A 347 -28.51 2.29 -7.18
CA ALA A 347 -28.81 0.91 -7.57
C ALA A 347 -30.09 0.85 -8.42
N SER A 348 -31.16 1.50 -7.97
CA SER A 348 -32.43 1.60 -8.69
C SER A 348 -32.23 2.16 -10.10
N PHE A 349 -31.50 3.28 -10.20
CA PHE A 349 -31.23 3.92 -11.47
C PHE A 349 -30.41 3.04 -12.42
N ASN A 350 -29.32 2.45 -11.95
CA ASN A 350 -28.42 1.63 -12.77
C ASN A 350 -29.12 0.37 -13.31
N VAL A 351 -30.11 -0.17 -12.60
CA VAL A 351 -30.96 -1.28 -13.09
C VAL A 351 -32.02 -0.79 -14.07
N ALA A 352 -32.62 0.38 -13.84
CA ALA A 352 -33.69 0.92 -14.68
C ALA A 352 -33.19 1.46 -16.04
N TRP A 353 -32.05 2.15 -16.05
CA TRP A 353 -31.56 2.90 -17.20
C TRP A 353 -31.38 2.05 -18.47
N PRO A 354 -30.76 0.85 -18.45
CA PRO A 354 -30.60 0.01 -19.64
C PRO A 354 -31.92 -0.43 -20.27
N VAL A 355 -33.02 -0.46 -19.52
CA VAL A 355 -34.35 -0.81 -20.03
C VAL A 355 -35.08 0.43 -20.57
N LEU A 356 -35.01 1.56 -19.86
CA LEU A 356 -35.76 2.77 -20.19
C LEU A 356 -35.13 3.59 -21.31
N TRP A 357 -33.79 3.66 -21.39
CA TRP A 357 -33.10 4.51 -22.36
C TRP A 357 -33.32 4.08 -23.82
N PRO A 358 -33.23 2.78 -24.20
CA PRO A 358 -33.53 2.37 -25.57
C PRO A 358 -34.97 2.70 -26.00
N GLN A 359 -35.94 2.62 -25.09
CA GLN A 359 -37.34 2.99 -25.38
C GLN A 359 -37.46 4.49 -25.69
N MET A 360 -36.72 5.33 -24.96
CA MET A 360 -36.67 6.77 -25.22
C MET A 360 -36.03 7.09 -26.58
N GLN A 361 -34.96 6.37 -26.94
CA GLN A 361 -34.33 6.52 -28.25
C GLN A 361 -35.26 6.06 -29.39
N ALA A 362 -36.00 4.97 -29.22
CA ALA A 362 -36.98 4.49 -30.19
C ALA A 362 -38.09 5.52 -30.46
N LEU A 363 -38.63 6.15 -29.41
CA LEU A 363 -39.65 7.20 -29.55
C LEU A 363 -39.20 8.42 -30.36
N GLN A 364 -37.90 8.73 -30.35
CA GLN A 364 -37.33 9.80 -31.19
C GLN A 364 -37.27 9.40 -32.66
N GLN A 365 -37.03 8.12 -32.94
CA GLN A 365 -37.02 7.58 -34.30
C GLN A 365 -38.45 7.46 -34.85
N GLU A 366 -39.39 6.97 -34.03
CA GLU A 366 -40.81 6.74 -34.37
C GLU A 366 -41.63 8.03 -34.56
N ALA A 367 -41.17 9.17 -34.06
CA ALA A 367 -41.73 10.48 -34.45
C ALA A 367 -41.68 10.70 -35.99
N SER A 368 -40.91 9.87 -36.72
CA SER A 368 -40.84 9.83 -38.17
C SER A 368 -41.72 8.76 -38.83
N GLU A 369 -42.17 7.70 -38.13
CA GLU A 369 -42.95 6.58 -38.68
C GLU A 369 -43.98 6.03 -37.67
N ARG A 370 -45.28 6.01 -38.01
CA ARG A 370 -46.35 5.56 -37.10
C ARG A 370 -46.25 4.06 -36.80
N HIS A 371 -45.89 3.69 -35.57
CA HIS A 371 -46.11 2.34 -35.03
C HIS A 371 -47.04 2.41 -33.81
N ALA A 372 -47.95 1.43 -33.69
CA ALA A 372 -49.06 1.44 -32.73
C ALA A 372 -48.81 0.61 -31.45
N ASP A 373 -47.70 -0.13 -31.38
CA ASP A 373 -47.49 -1.20 -30.39
C ASP A 373 -46.43 -0.87 -29.30
N GLY A 374 -45.91 0.36 -29.27
CA GLY A 374 -44.93 0.81 -28.26
C GLY A 374 -45.55 1.43 -27.00
N PRO A 375 -44.83 1.49 -25.86
CA PRO A 375 -45.31 2.17 -24.66
C PRO A 375 -45.52 3.67 -24.94
N ALA A 376 -46.58 4.24 -24.38
CA ALA A 376 -46.89 5.65 -24.59
C ALA A 376 -45.71 6.55 -24.16
N LYS A 377 -45.33 7.52 -25.01
CA LYS A 377 -44.22 8.46 -24.78
C LYS A 377 -44.22 9.09 -23.38
N GLN A 378 -45.40 9.43 -22.88
CA GLN A 378 -45.58 9.99 -21.55
C GLN A 378 -45.14 9.03 -20.44
N ARG A 379 -45.40 7.72 -20.58
CA ARG A 379 -45.00 6.69 -19.59
C ARG A 379 -43.48 6.55 -19.51
N VAL A 380 -42.79 6.47 -20.66
CA VAL A 380 -41.30 6.41 -20.70
C VAL A 380 -40.71 7.66 -20.05
N THR A 381 -41.21 8.83 -20.42
CA THR A 381 -40.73 10.13 -19.91
C THR A 381 -40.95 10.24 -18.41
N THR A 382 -42.13 9.86 -17.90
CA THR A 382 -42.43 9.85 -16.47
C THR A 382 -41.58 8.85 -15.71
N ALA A 383 -41.38 7.64 -16.24
CA ALA A 383 -40.53 6.63 -15.60
C ALA A 383 -39.08 7.10 -15.45
N LEU A 384 -38.51 7.70 -16.50
CA LEU A 384 -37.16 8.28 -16.46
C LEU A 384 -37.07 9.46 -15.50
N LEU A 385 -38.03 10.38 -15.55
CA LEU A 385 -38.07 11.54 -14.64
C LEU A 385 -38.12 11.08 -13.18
N ASN A 386 -38.94 10.08 -12.85
CA ASN A 386 -39.02 9.53 -11.50
C ASN A 386 -37.67 8.93 -11.03
N GLN A 387 -36.92 8.27 -11.92
CA GLN A 387 -35.58 7.75 -11.58
C GLN A 387 -34.58 8.89 -11.34
N PHE A 388 -34.59 9.94 -12.16
CA PHE A 388 -33.76 11.12 -11.94
C PHE A 388 -34.11 11.85 -10.63
N GLU A 389 -35.40 12.02 -10.35
CA GLU A 389 -35.86 12.66 -9.11
C GLU A 389 -35.47 11.85 -7.87
N HIS A 390 -35.63 10.53 -7.90
CA HIS A 390 -35.25 9.67 -6.78
C HIS A 390 -33.78 9.81 -6.41
N VAL A 391 -32.92 9.80 -7.42
CA VAL A 391 -31.47 9.93 -7.25
C VAL A 391 -31.09 11.34 -6.77
N ILE A 392 -31.64 12.40 -7.38
CA ILE A 392 -31.35 13.78 -6.99
C ILE A 392 -31.86 14.08 -5.57
N GLN A 393 -32.99 13.50 -5.17
CA GLN A 393 -33.51 13.61 -3.81
C GLN A 393 -32.57 12.95 -2.79
N ALA A 394 -32.03 11.76 -3.11
CA ALA A 394 -31.01 11.11 -2.28
C ALA A 394 -29.76 12.01 -2.14
N TRP A 395 -29.35 12.69 -3.21
CA TRP A 395 -28.28 13.70 -3.15
C TRP A 395 -28.63 14.91 -2.29
N ALA A 396 -29.85 15.45 -2.38
CA ALA A 396 -30.27 16.58 -1.54
C ALA A 396 -30.26 16.23 -0.04
N ASN A 397 -30.52 14.96 0.28
CA ASN A 397 -30.46 14.43 1.64
C ASN A 397 -29.03 14.02 2.05
N TRP A 398 -28.12 13.84 1.10
CA TRP A 398 -26.73 13.46 1.34
C TRP A 398 -26.01 14.46 2.23
N ARG A 399 -25.12 13.95 3.08
CA ARG A 399 -24.26 14.74 3.95
C ARG A 399 -22.82 14.34 3.66
N TRP A 400 -22.09 15.27 3.06
CA TRP A 400 -20.68 15.05 2.73
C TRP A 400 -19.87 14.76 4.00
N PRO A 401 -18.91 13.82 3.96
CA PRO A 401 -18.03 13.55 5.08
C PRO A 401 -17.30 14.84 5.48
N THR A 402 -17.32 15.18 6.78
CA THR A 402 -16.51 16.29 7.27
C THR A 402 -15.09 15.81 7.56
N CYS A 403 -14.09 16.68 7.38
CA CYS A 403 -12.68 16.36 7.69
C CYS A 403 -12.45 15.89 9.14
N ALA A 404 -13.39 16.16 10.05
CA ALA A 404 -13.28 15.86 11.47
C ALA A 404 -13.63 14.41 11.83
N THR A 405 -14.26 13.63 10.94
CA THR A 405 -14.93 12.38 11.32
C THR A 405 -14.74 11.21 10.36
N VAL A 406 -13.60 11.11 9.65
CA VAL A 406 -13.31 9.84 8.96
C VAL A 406 -12.78 8.84 9.98
N PRO A 407 -13.43 7.67 10.16
CA PRO A 407 -12.85 6.60 10.95
C PRO A 407 -11.52 6.23 10.32
N ARG A 408 -10.45 6.45 11.08
CA ARG A 408 -9.10 5.91 10.86
C ARG A 408 -9.26 4.54 10.19
N ALA A 409 -8.52 4.27 9.11
CA ALA A 409 -8.37 2.90 8.62
C ALA A 409 -8.18 2.05 9.87
N SER A 410 -9.12 1.14 10.13
CA SER A 410 -9.22 0.47 11.42
C SER A 410 -8.00 -0.43 11.55
N THR A 411 -6.92 0.16 12.02
CA THR A 411 -5.85 -0.52 12.71
C THR A 411 -6.36 -0.79 14.11
N ALA A 412 -7.55 -1.43 14.21
CA ALA A 412 -8.00 -2.00 15.47
C ALA A 412 -6.77 -2.73 16.03
N PRO A 413 -6.28 -2.29 17.20
CA PRO A 413 -5.07 -2.87 17.74
C PRO A 413 -5.33 -4.37 17.84
N PRO A 414 -4.38 -5.21 17.41
CA PRO A 414 -4.55 -6.64 17.56
C PRO A 414 -4.89 -6.95 19.02
N PRO A 415 -5.59 -8.07 19.29
CA PRO A 415 -5.65 -8.60 20.64
C PRO A 415 -4.24 -8.58 21.24
N ALA A 416 -4.10 -8.17 22.50
CA ALA A 416 -2.80 -7.88 23.12
C ALA A 416 -1.77 -9.03 23.01
N ASP A 417 -2.24 -10.25 22.71
CA ASP A 417 -1.44 -11.47 22.59
C ASP A 417 -0.97 -11.79 21.15
N GLN A 418 -1.44 -11.06 20.12
CA GLN A 418 -1.03 -11.28 18.73
C GLN A 418 0.11 -10.35 18.33
N ALA A 419 1.31 -10.92 18.19
CA ALA A 419 2.44 -10.22 17.59
C ALA A 419 2.15 -9.96 16.09
N SER A 420 2.02 -8.69 15.71
CA SER A 420 1.90 -8.29 14.32
C SER A 420 2.85 -7.15 13.99
N ALA A 421 3.27 -7.11 12.73
CA ALA A 421 4.08 -6.04 12.16
C ALA A 421 3.35 -5.45 10.96
N LEU A 422 3.41 -4.11 10.83
CA LEU A 422 2.77 -3.39 9.75
C LEU A 422 3.85 -2.77 8.86
N TYR A 423 3.75 -3.00 7.55
CA TYR A 423 4.64 -2.47 6.53
C TYR A 423 3.85 -1.70 5.48
N VAL A 424 4.47 -0.68 4.88
CA VAL A 424 3.88 0.10 3.79
C VAL A 424 4.93 0.37 2.72
N LEU A 425 4.74 -0.19 1.54
CA LEU A 425 5.57 0.07 0.38
C LEU A 425 5.02 1.29 -0.38
N ASP A 426 5.81 2.34 -0.48
CA ASP A 426 5.45 3.61 -1.13
C ASP A 426 5.98 3.68 -2.57
N PHE A 427 5.07 3.86 -3.53
CA PHE A 427 5.39 3.94 -4.96
C PHE A 427 5.71 5.36 -5.44
N ALA A 428 5.61 6.38 -4.60
CA ALA A 428 5.83 7.78 -4.99
C ALA A 428 7.25 8.04 -5.52
N CYS A 429 8.27 7.35 -5.00
CA CYS A 429 9.66 7.52 -5.45
C CYS A 429 10.04 6.65 -6.65
N ALA A 430 9.32 5.55 -6.89
CA ALA A 430 9.54 4.66 -8.02
C ALA A 430 9.22 5.36 -9.35
N SER A 431 8.17 6.19 -9.34
CA SER A 431 7.69 6.93 -10.52
C SER A 431 8.57 8.14 -10.91
N ASN A 432 9.31 8.73 -9.95
CA ASN A 432 10.07 9.97 -10.14
C ASN A 432 11.43 9.79 -10.85
N GLY A 433 11.65 8.70 -11.56
CA GLY A 433 12.91 8.41 -12.28
C GLY A 433 14.14 8.13 -11.41
N ARG A 434 14.04 8.35 -10.08
CA ARG A 434 15.02 7.89 -9.08
C ARG A 434 14.98 6.38 -8.88
N LYS A 435 13.83 5.77 -9.21
CA LYS A 435 13.57 4.34 -9.15
C LYS A 435 13.99 3.70 -7.83
N THR A 436 13.70 4.36 -6.71
CA THR A 436 13.94 3.79 -5.37
C THR A 436 12.60 3.45 -4.73
N LEU A 437 12.48 2.28 -4.14
CA LEU A 437 11.33 1.91 -3.30
C LEU A 437 11.60 2.31 -1.85
N ARG A 438 10.56 2.76 -1.15
CA ARG A 438 10.60 3.02 0.29
C ARG A 438 9.63 2.08 0.98
N LEU A 439 10.13 1.31 1.93
CA LEU A 439 9.30 0.50 2.82
C LEU A 439 9.28 1.17 4.19
N PHE A 440 8.10 1.56 4.62
CA PHE A 440 7.85 1.97 5.99
C PHE A 440 7.47 0.75 6.82
N ALA A 441 7.85 0.76 8.10
CA ALA A 441 7.50 -0.30 9.02
C ALA A 441 7.20 0.29 10.40
N GLN A 442 6.13 -0.20 11.03
CA GLN A 442 5.69 0.23 12.35
C GLN A 442 6.22 -0.72 13.42
N SER A 443 6.95 -0.19 14.40
CA SER A 443 7.41 -0.94 15.57
C SER A 443 6.38 -0.87 16.68
N SER A 444 6.32 -1.90 17.52
CA SER A 444 5.68 -1.77 18.83
C SER A 444 6.43 -0.74 19.68
N GLN A 445 5.68 0.06 20.45
CA GLN A 445 6.25 0.87 21.52
C GLN A 445 6.76 -0.07 22.62
N VAL A 446 7.98 0.15 23.08
CA VAL A 446 8.54 -0.45 24.30
C VAL A 446 8.74 0.65 25.34
N GLU A 447 8.84 0.29 26.62
CA GLU A 447 8.99 1.26 27.73
C GLU A 447 10.16 2.26 27.53
N ALA A 448 11.17 1.89 26.74
CA ALA A 448 12.32 2.72 26.38
C ALA A 448 12.23 3.42 25.00
N GLY A 449 11.04 3.47 24.37
CA GLY A 449 10.80 4.13 23.08
C GLY A 449 10.47 3.16 21.93
N CYS A 450 10.94 3.47 20.72
CA CYS A 450 10.63 2.69 19.52
C CYS A 450 11.68 1.59 19.29
N GLY A 451 11.30 0.31 19.35
CA GLY A 451 12.24 -0.81 19.32
C GLY A 451 12.68 -1.29 17.93
N LEU A 452 13.62 -0.59 17.26
CA LEU A 452 14.11 -0.98 15.91
C LEU A 452 14.71 -2.40 15.87
N SER A 453 15.41 -2.82 16.92
CA SER A 453 16.13 -4.11 16.96
C SER A 453 15.23 -5.34 16.88
N LYS A 454 13.92 -5.18 17.10
CA LYS A 454 12.94 -6.27 17.03
C LYS A 454 12.21 -6.34 15.69
N MET A 455 12.49 -5.42 14.77
CA MET A 455 11.78 -5.33 13.49
C MET A 455 12.49 -6.16 12.42
N GLY A 456 11.79 -7.18 11.89
CA GLY A 456 12.27 -7.97 10.76
C GLY A 456 12.01 -7.26 9.44
N TRP A 457 13.06 -6.79 8.76
CA TRP A 457 12.90 -6.19 7.43
C TRP A 457 12.90 -7.27 6.34
N PRO A 458 11.91 -7.28 5.43
CA PRO A 458 11.88 -8.25 4.35
C PRO A 458 12.93 -7.94 3.29
N THR A 459 13.38 -8.94 2.53
CA THR A 459 13.92 -8.66 1.19
C THR A 459 12.77 -8.54 0.21
N ILE A 460 12.86 -7.62 -0.75
CA ILE A 460 11.87 -7.45 -1.82
C ILE A 460 12.54 -7.80 -3.14
N ASN A 461 12.02 -8.81 -3.84
CA ASN A 461 12.60 -9.32 -5.10
C ASN A 461 14.10 -9.65 -4.98
N GLY A 462 14.50 -10.19 -3.81
CA GLY A 462 15.88 -10.53 -3.49
C GLY A 462 16.77 -9.35 -3.07
N GLN A 463 16.26 -8.12 -3.09
CA GLN A 463 16.99 -6.94 -2.65
C GLN A 463 16.85 -6.73 -1.14
N HIS A 464 17.97 -6.45 -0.48
CA HIS A 464 18.01 -6.14 0.94
C HIS A 464 17.72 -4.64 1.19
N PRO A 465 17.11 -4.29 2.33
CA PRO A 465 16.95 -2.90 2.73
C PRO A 465 18.31 -2.21 2.94
N CYS A 466 18.41 -0.95 2.52
CA CYS A 466 19.52 -0.06 2.83
C CYS A 466 19.02 1.21 3.52
N GLY A 467 19.89 1.85 4.31
CA GLY A 467 19.60 3.17 4.90
C GLY A 467 18.39 3.20 5.84
N VAL A 468 18.21 2.17 6.67
CA VAL A 468 17.11 2.13 7.65
C VAL A 468 17.23 3.32 8.62
N ALA A 469 16.20 4.15 8.66
CA ALA A 469 16.16 5.35 9.48
C ALA A 469 14.79 5.52 10.14
N PHE A 470 14.75 6.25 11.25
CA PHE A 470 13.48 6.70 11.83
C PHE A 470 12.78 7.66 10.86
N ALA A 471 11.49 7.43 10.58
CA ALA A 471 10.75 8.24 9.60
C ALA A 471 10.42 9.65 10.14
N GLY A 472 10.46 9.86 11.46
CA GLY A 472 10.02 11.11 12.08
C GLY A 472 8.50 11.25 12.12
N GLU A 473 7.99 12.27 12.81
CA GLU A 473 6.54 12.55 12.89
C GLU A 473 5.94 13.04 11.56
N VAL A 474 6.76 13.69 10.72
CA VAL A 474 6.32 14.32 9.46
C VAL A 474 6.09 13.29 8.35
N ALA A 475 6.89 12.21 8.31
CA ALA A 475 6.70 11.10 7.36
C ALA A 475 5.93 9.92 7.94
N ALA A 476 5.38 10.05 9.16
CA ALA A 476 4.53 9.03 9.75
C ALA A 476 3.22 8.95 8.94
N LEU A 477 2.95 7.77 8.38
CA LEU A 477 1.77 7.48 7.55
C LEU A 477 0.45 7.56 8.35
N ASN A 478 0.55 7.65 9.68
CA ASN A 478 -0.53 7.94 10.60
C ASN A 478 -0.01 8.72 11.83
N ASN A 479 -0.87 9.04 12.79
CA ASN A 479 -0.48 9.71 14.05
C ASN A 479 0.22 8.78 15.06
N ASP A 480 0.50 7.53 14.70
CA ASP A 480 1.15 6.61 15.62
C ASP A 480 2.65 6.89 15.59
N SER A 481 3.26 6.90 16.77
CA SER A 481 4.72 6.95 16.90
C SER A 481 5.35 5.63 16.44
N CYS A 482 6.66 5.64 16.16
CA CYS A 482 7.48 4.45 15.88
C CYS A 482 7.47 3.90 14.44
N TRP A 483 7.41 4.81 13.46
CA TRP A 483 7.67 4.48 12.07
C TRP A 483 9.16 4.55 11.73
N TYR A 484 9.63 3.52 11.03
CA TYR A 484 10.94 3.47 10.39
C TYR A 484 10.76 3.37 8.89
N VAL A 485 11.75 3.82 8.14
CA VAL A 485 11.80 3.74 6.68
C VAL A 485 13.10 3.09 6.24
N ALA A 486 13.00 2.15 5.32
CA ALA A 486 14.12 1.56 4.61
C ALA A 486 14.00 1.88 3.12
N GLN A 487 15.13 1.99 2.44
CA GLN A 487 15.20 2.15 0.99
C GLN A 487 15.58 0.82 0.35
N TYR A 488 15.08 0.57 -0.86
CA TYR A 488 15.48 -0.57 -1.70
C TYR A 488 15.94 -0.02 -3.04
N ASP A 489 17.00 -0.65 -3.56
CA ASP A 489 17.61 -0.26 -4.84
C ASP A 489 16.67 -0.54 -6.03
N ASP A 490 16.92 0.18 -7.12
CA ASP A 490 16.17 0.15 -8.38
C ASP A 490 16.03 -1.25 -8.98
N GLN A 491 17.00 -2.13 -8.76
CA GLN A 491 16.87 -3.50 -9.26
C GLN A 491 15.66 -4.25 -8.68
N ALA A 492 15.13 -3.85 -7.51
CA ALA A 492 13.86 -4.38 -6.99
C ALA A 492 12.66 -4.06 -7.90
N LEU A 493 12.75 -2.96 -8.65
CA LEU A 493 11.79 -2.46 -9.64
C LEU A 493 12.13 -2.89 -11.06
N SER A 494 13.33 -3.40 -11.35
CA SER A 494 13.70 -3.77 -12.73
C SER A 494 12.89 -4.92 -13.32
N THR A 495 12.08 -5.60 -12.51
CA THR A 495 11.04 -6.55 -12.93
C THR A 495 9.65 -5.91 -13.07
N MET A 496 9.49 -4.59 -13.04
CA MET A 496 8.18 -3.89 -13.04
C MET A 496 7.38 -3.99 -14.34
N ASP A 497 7.93 -4.61 -15.40
CA ASP A 497 7.11 -5.13 -16.51
C ASP A 497 6.25 -6.33 -16.04
N GLU A 498 6.58 -6.93 -14.89
CA GLU A 498 5.80 -7.94 -14.18
C GLU A 498 5.12 -7.33 -12.94
N PRO A 499 3.81 -7.56 -12.75
CA PRO A 499 3.04 -7.04 -11.62
C PRO A 499 3.37 -7.72 -10.28
N THR A 500 4.41 -8.56 -10.18
CA THR A 500 4.62 -9.45 -9.01
C THR A 500 5.75 -8.99 -8.10
N PHE A 501 5.46 -8.91 -6.79
CA PHE A 501 6.43 -8.66 -5.73
C PHE A 501 6.59 -9.89 -4.84
N LYS A 502 7.84 -10.26 -4.58
CA LYS A 502 8.21 -11.31 -3.64
C LYS A 502 8.83 -10.72 -2.39
N PHE A 503 8.14 -10.87 -1.27
CA PHE A 503 8.61 -10.48 0.05
C PHE A 503 9.15 -11.70 0.79
N VAL A 504 10.32 -11.58 1.43
CA VAL A 504 10.89 -12.63 2.27
C VAL A 504 11.33 -12.04 3.60
N TRP A 505 10.64 -12.38 4.68
CA TRP A 505 11.05 -12.08 6.05
C TRP A 505 11.88 -13.24 6.58
N ALA A 506 13.20 -13.05 6.68
CA ALA A 506 14.15 -14.08 7.12
C ALA A 506 14.44 -14.01 8.62
N ASN A 507 15.09 -15.07 9.11
CA ASN A 507 15.58 -15.19 10.50
C ASN A 507 14.49 -15.14 11.56
N ILE A 508 13.30 -15.61 11.21
CA ILE A 508 12.17 -15.75 12.15
C ILE A 508 12.48 -16.93 13.07
N ASP A 509 12.54 -16.69 14.37
CA ASP A 509 12.75 -17.73 15.37
C ASP A 509 11.50 -18.61 15.53
N ILE A 510 11.62 -19.91 15.30
CA ILE A 510 10.48 -20.84 15.39
C ILE A 510 9.93 -20.94 16.81
N GLY A 511 10.77 -20.75 17.84
CA GLY A 511 10.32 -20.79 19.23
C GLY A 511 9.40 -19.62 19.58
N THR A 512 9.62 -18.46 18.96
CA THR A 512 8.82 -17.26 19.19
C THR A 512 7.62 -17.17 18.24
N TYR A 513 7.81 -17.56 16.97
CA TYR A 513 6.83 -17.41 15.90
C TYR A 513 6.68 -18.73 15.12
N GLN A 514 5.67 -19.51 15.49
CA GLN A 514 5.36 -20.84 14.96
C GLN A 514 4.42 -20.82 13.76
N SER A 515 3.75 -19.71 13.49
CA SER A 515 2.98 -19.54 12.24
C SER A 515 3.02 -18.09 11.79
N ALA A 516 2.80 -17.84 10.50
CA ALA A 516 2.67 -16.50 9.95
C ALA A 516 1.57 -16.42 8.88
N CYS A 517 0.88 -15.30 8.85
CA CYS A 517 -0.07 -14.96 7.80
C CYS A 517 0.08 -13.47 7.44
N SER A 518 -0.07 -13.14 6.17
CA SER A 518 -0.03 -11.76 5.69
C SER A 518 -1.36 -11.32 5.10
N THR A 519 -1.71 -10.07 5.37
CA THR A 519 -2.89 -9.38 4.86
C THR A 519 -2.44 -8.14 4.10
N TRP A 520 -2.99 -7.91 2.92
CA TRP A 520 -2.50 -6.95 1.93
C TRP A 520 -3.64 -6.07 1.45
N TRP A 521 -3.42 -4.77 1.31
CA TRP A 521 -4.38 -3.85 0.71
C TRP A 521 -3.66 -2.64 0.12
N ILE A 522 -4.31 -1.95 -0.81
CA ILE A 522 -3.78 -0.71 -1.37
C ILE A 522 -4.48 0.48 -0.74
N VAL A 523 -3.71 1.49 -0.37
CA VAL A 523 -4.20 2.82 0.01
C VAL A 523 -3.77 3.82 -1.05
N ARG A 524 -4.72 4.59 -1.56
CA ARG A 524 -4.51 5.59 -2.63
C ARG A 524 -4.72 6.99 -2.10
N ASN A 525 -3.97 7.95 -2.63
CA ASN A 525 -3.99 9.38 -2.29
C ASN A 525 -3.53 9.72 -0.86
N ALA A 526 -3.07 8.76 -0.05
CA ALA A 526 -2.61 9.06 1.31
C ALA A 526 -1.45 10.07 1.37
N ASN A 527 -0.68 10.18 0.28
CA ASN A 527 0.57 10.93 0.22
C ASN A 527 0.68 11.82 -1.02
N LEU A 528 -0.34 12.62 -1.32
CA LEU A 528 -0.41 13.40 -2.58
C LEU A 528 0.71 14.45 -2.73
N GLU A 529 1.20 15.02 -1.64
CA GLU A 529 2.31 15.99 -1.64
C GLU A 529 3.66 15.33 -1.27
N GLY A 530 3.69 13.99 -1.18
CA GLY A 530 4.87 13.24 -0.74
C GLY A 530 5.10 13.31 0.78
N SER A 531 6.07 12.51 1.26
CA SER A 531 6.23 12.16 2.68
C SER A 531 6.60 13.33 3.61
N ALA A 532 6.83 14.53 3.07
CA ALA A 532 7.17 15.72 3.83
C ALA A 532 6.15 16.86 3.63
N GLY A 533 5.11 16.63 2.82
CA GLY A 533 4.09 17.61 2.51
C GLY A 533 2.90 17.59 3.47
N ALA A 534 1.90 18.41 3.17
CA ALA A 534 0.65 18.45 3.89
C ALA A 534 -0.11 17.12 3.74
N ARG A 535 -0.79 16.72 4.82
CA ARG A 535 -1.58 15.49 4.82
C ARG A 535 -2.81 15.66 3.94
N THR A 536 -3.03 14.69 3.06
CA THR A 536 -4.27 14.59 2.29
C THR A 536 -5.47 14.51 3.24
N ASN A 537 -6.55 15.16 2.86
CA ASN A 537 -7.85 15.02 3.50
C ASN A 537 -8.27 13.53 3.48
N SER A 538 -8.52 12.94 4.63
CA SER A 538 -8.83 11.51 4.76
C SER A 538 -10.08 11.07 4.00
N ALA A 539 -11.01 12.00 3.70
CA ALA A 539 -12.17 11.71 2.87
C ALA A 539 -11.79 11.41 1.39
N LEU A 540 -10.58 11.79 0.96
CA LEU A 540 -10.05 11.54 -0.39
C LEU A 540 -9.12 10.32 -0.45
N VAL A 541 -8.91 9.63 0.67
CA VAL A 541 -8.01 8.48 0.78
C VAL A 541 -8.82 7.21 0.60
N TYR A 542 -8.57 6.49 -0.51
CA TYR A 542 -9.27 5.26 -0.85
C TYR A 542 -8.50 4.05 -0.33
N GLN A 543 -9.23 3.01 0.05
CA GLN A 543 -8.66 1.74 0.47
C GLN A 543 -9.33 0.59 -0.31
N SER A 544 -8.52 -0.28 -0.91
CA SER A 544 -9.04 -1.53 -1.50
C SER A 544 -9.51 -2.49 -0.41
N PRO A 545 -10.36 -3.48 -0.74
CA PRO A 545 -10.55 -4.65 0.12
C PRO A 545 -9.20 -5.29 0.46
N ALA A 546 -9.13 -5.92 1.64
CA ALA A 546 -7.95 -6.62 2.07
C ALA A 546 -7.92 -8.04 1.50
N SER A 547 -6.79 -8.43 0.94
CA SER A 547 -6.51 -9.79 0.51
C SER A 547 -5.68 -10.49 1.57
N ALA A 548 -6.07 -11.70 1.96
CA ALA A 548 -5.30 -12.53 2.87
C ALA A 548 -5.47 -14.01 2.52
N PHE A 549 -4.49 -14.84 2.89
CA PHE A 549 -4.58 -16.28 2.68
C PHE A 549 -5.52 -16.93 3.70
N SER A 550 -6.36 -17.85 3.25
CA SER A 550 -7.37 -18.52 4.09
C SER A 550 -6.83 -19.19 5.35
N ALA A 551 -5.56 -19.62 5.34
CA ALA A 551 -4.89 -20.24 6.48
C ALA A 551 -3.47 -19.65 6.67
N PRO A 552 -2.97 -19.61 7.92
CA PRO A 552 -1.58 -19.26 8.19
C PRO A 552 -0.62 -20.34 7.67
N VAL A 553 0.61 -19.95 7.33
CA VAL A 553 1.71 -20.89 7.08
C VAL A 553 2.27 -21.35 8.40
N VAL A 554 2.38 -22.67 8.56
CA VAL A 554 3.14 -23.32 9.62
C VAL A 554 4.44 -23.85 9.00
N PRO A 555 5.63 -23.47 9.50
CA PRO A 555 6.88 -23.99 8.99
C PRO A 555 6.98 -25.47 9.32
N ASN A 556 7.37 -26.30 8.35
CA ASN A 556 7.79 -27.68 8.61
C ASN A 556 9.26 -27.79 8.21
N ILE A 557 10.14 -27.43 9.14
CA ILE A 557 11.58 -27.35 8.89
C ILE A 557 12.19 -28.74 9.04
N ILE A 558 12.89 -29.23 8.02
CA ILE A 558 13.70 -30.44 8.14
C ILE A 558 15.17 -30.03 8.20
N LEU A 559 15.80 -30.24 9.35
CA LEU A 559 17.23 -30.01 9.53
C LEU A 559 18.02 -31.13 8.85
N PRO A 560 19.12 -30.81 8.15
CA PRO A 560 19.97 -31.82 7.57
C PRO A 560 20.75 -32.59 8.64
N SER A 561 21.27 -33.75 8.24
CA SER A 561 22.10 -34.62 9.07
C SER A 561 23.26 -33.86 9.70
N ARG A 562 23.49 -34.06 11.00
CA ARG A 562 24.55 -33.39 11.76
C ARG A 562 25.27 -34.37 12.66
N GLN A 563 26.59 -34.30 12.67
CA GLN A 563 27.44 -35.13 13.52
C GLN A 563 27.98 -34.34 14.71
N PHE A 564 27.97 -34.98 15.87
CA PHE A 564 28.48 -34.47 17.14
C PHE A 564 29.55 -35.45 17.68
N ALA A 565 30.63 -34.91 18.22
CA ALA A 565 31.65 -35.71 18.88
C ALA A 565 31.21 -36.08 20.30
N CYS A 566 31.38 -37.35 20.68
CA CYS A 566 31.32 -37.77 22.07
C CYS A 566 32.75 -37.87 22.60
N ASP A 567 33.26 -36.80 23.21
CA ASP A 567 34.59 -36.77 23.83
C ASP A 567 34.59 -37.52 25.18
N GLY A 568 34.05 -38.75 25.18
CA GLY A 568 33.86 -39.59 26.37
C GLY A 568 32.70 -39.17 27.29
N ASN A 569 32.02 -38.05 27.01
CA ASN A 569 30.88 -37.55 27.78
C ASN A 569 29.61 -37.50 26.92
N LEU A 570 28.81 -38.57 27.00
CA LEU A 570 27.58 -38.72 26.23
C LEU A 570 26.53 -37.67 26.60
N PHE A 571 26.44 -37.31 27.89
CA PHE A 571 25.51 -36.30 28.37
C PHE A 571 25.72 -34.97 27.63
N THR A 572 26.97 -34.48 27.56
CA THR A 572 27.30 -33.23 26.87
C THR A 572 27.02 -33.31 25.37
N ALA A 573 27.26 -34.46 24.73
CA ALA A 573 26.97 -34.63 23.30
C ALA A 573 25.45 -34.59 23.01
N ILE A 574 24.63 -35.27 23.82
CA ILE A 574 23.16 -35.23 23.72
C ILE A 574 22.65 -33.82 24.02
N GLU A 575 23.17 -33.16 25.06
CA GLU A 575 22.81 -31.79 25.41
C GLU A 575 23.06 -30.84 24.24
N LEU A 576 24.26 -30.87 23.65
CA LEU A 576 24.61 -30.05 22.48
C LEU A 576 23.70 -30.33 21.28
N ALA A 577 23.36 -31.59 21.02
CA ALA A 577 22.48 -31.99 19.93
C ALA A 577 21.05 -31.47 20.12
N LEU A 578 20.52 -31.53 21.34
CA LEU A 578 19.12 -31.18 21.65
C LEU A 578 18.92 -29.70 22.04
N THR A 579 19.98 -28.96 22.36
CA THR A 579 19.91 -27.54 22.78
C THR A 579 19.06 -26.66 21.85
N PRO A 580 19.15 -26.72 20.50
CA PRO A 580 18.32 -25.92 19.61
C PRO A 580 16.82 -26.13 19.87
N PHE A 581 16.41 -27.39 19.91
CA PHE A 581 15.02 -27.81 20.13
C PHE A 581 14.53 -27.45 21.53
N ALA A 582 15.39 -27.59 22.53
CA ALA A 582 15.07 -27.21 23.89
C ALA A 582 14.87 -25.70 24.06
N ASN A 583 15.69 -24.88 23.39
CA ASN A 583 15.52 -23.44 23.40
C ASN A 583 14.23 -23.01 22.68
N ALA A 584 13.91 -23.64 21.54
CA ALA A 584 12.67 -23.36 20.82
C ALA A 584 11.42 -23.76 21.63
N SER A 585 11.46 -24.90 22.33
CA SER A 585 10.39 -25.33 23.25
C SER A 585 10.16 -24.37 24.43
N ARG A 586 11.14 -23.50 24.75
CA ARG A 586 11.10 -22.59 25.90
C ARG A 586 10.59 -21.17 25.56
N ALA A 587 10.58 -20.75 24.31
CA ALA A 587 10.04 -19.44 23.99
C ALA A 587 8.50 -19.42 24.20
N ARG A 588 7.98 -18.44 24.97
CA ARG A 588 6.57 -18.28 25.45
C ARG A 588 5.47 -18.46 24.35
N PRO A 589 4.17 -18.68 24.70
CA PRO A 589 3.55 -19.46 25.76
C PRO A 589 2.50 -20.44 25.16
N ARG A 590 2.88 -21.22 24.16
CA ARG A 590 2.00 -22.28 23.61
C ARG A 590 2.69 -23.62 23.74
N GLU A 591 1.90 -24.65 24.00
CA GLU A 591 2.38 -25.99 24.29
C GLU A 591 3.19 -26.49 23.08
N CYS A 592 4.52 -26.45 23.23
CA CYS A 592 5.43 -27.12 22.32
C CYS A 592 5.85 -28.41 23.02
N CYS A 593 5.93 -29.50 22.25
CA CYS A 593 6.43 -30.76 22.78
C CYS A 593 7.43 -31.39 21.81
N LEU A 594 8.32 -32.20 22.37
CA LEU A 594 9.33 -32.93 21.64
C LEU A 594 8.97 -34.41 21.57
N SER A 595 9.21 -34.98 20.40
CA SER A 595 9.31 -36.42 20.20
C SER A 595 10.74 -36.75 19.81
N ILE A 596 11.36 -37.71 20.49
CA ILE A 596 12.76 -38.09 20.33
C ILE A 596 12.81 -39.61 20.20
N ALA A 597 13.13 -40.09 18.99
CA ALA A 597 13.51 -41.47 18.78
C ALA A 597 15.04 -41.59 18.79
N MET A 598 15.53 -42.66 19.41
CA MET A 598 16.95 -42.92 19.60
C MET A 598 17.27 -44.30 19.02
N GLY A 599 18.30 -44.38 18.20
CA GLY A 599 18.78 -45.61 17.57
C GLY A 599 20.31 -45.71 17.57
N LEU A 600 20.85 -46.93 17.53
CA LEU A 600 22.26 -47.16 17.27
C LEU A 600 22.45 -47.50 15.79
N ARG A 601 23.19 -46.67 15.08
CA ARG A 601 23.60 -46.91 13.68
C ARG A 601 25.04 -47.44 13.67
N SER A 602 25.27 -48.60 13.08
CA SER A 602 26.59 -49.25 13.01
C SER A 602 26.89 -49.72 11.59
N GLN A 603 28.15 -49.62 11.18
CA GLN A 603 28.57 -50.08 9.86
C GLN A 603 28.73 -51.61 9.86
N ILE A 604 28.12 -52.27 8.87
CA ILE A 604 28.24 -53.72 8.69
C ILE A 604 29.58 -53.98 7.99
N THR A 605 30.52 -54.58 8.71
CA THR A 605 31.81 -54.99 8.15
C THR A 605 31.77 -56.49 7.79
N ALA A 606 32.14 -56.82 6.56
CA ALA A 606 32.34 -58.20 6.14
C ALA A 606 33.79 -58.63 6.44
N PRO A 607 34.05 -59.86 6.91
CA PRO A 607 35.40 -60.30 7.30
C PRO A 607 36.48 -60.30 6.20
N SER A 608 36.12 -60.11 4.92
CA SER A 608 37.06 -60.31 3.80
C SER A 608 36.92 -59.34 2.62
N ALA A 609 36.19 -58.23 2.75
CA ALA A 609 36.10 -57.22 1.69
C ALA A 609 36.08 -55.81 2.27
N ALA A 610 36.51 -54.83 1.47
CA ALA A 610 36.43 -53.39 1.78
C ALA A 610 35.09 -53.05 2.43
N ALA A 611 35.11 -52.16 3.43
CA ALA A 611 33.93 -51.78 4.21
C ALA A 611 32.72 -51.59 3.30
N LEU A 612 31.69 -52.42 3.49
CA LEU A 612 30.43 -52.24 2.78
C LEU A 612 29.83 -50.94 3.28
N ASP A 613 29.28 -50.12 2.39
CA ASP A 613 28.45 -48.96 2.76
C ASP A 613 27.04 -49.42 3.17
N ALA A 614 26.99 -50.47 3.98
CA ALA A 614 25.78 -51.05 4.52
C ALA A 614 25.72 -50.72 6.01
N TRP A 615 24.63 -50.09 6.43
CA TRP A 615 24.41 -49.66 7.80
C TRP A 615 23.30 -50.50 8.44
N CYS A 616 23.50 -50.90 9.69
CA CYS A 616 22.46 -51.48 10.53
C CYS A 616 22.00 -50.43 11.53
N GLU A 617 20.69 -50.26 11.68
CA GLU A 617 20.08 -49.37 12.67
C GLU A 617 19.26 -50.20 13.66
N VAL A 618 19.52 -50.02 14.95
CA VAL A 618 18.81 -50.70 16.03
C VAL A 618 18.08 -49.65 16.87
N PRO A 619 16.74 -49.66 16.95
CA PRO A 619 16.01 -48.74 17.81
C PRO A 619 16.27 -49.04 19.28
N ILE A 620 16.44 -47.98 20.07
CA ILE A 620 16.77 -48.06 21.50
C ILE A 620 15.60 -47.56 22.34
N LEU A 621 15.18 -46.33 22.09
CA LEU A 621 14.23 -45.63 22.96
C LEU A 621 13.41 -44.63 22.16
N LEU A 622 12.15 -44.45 22.55
CA LEU A 622 11.26 -43.41 22.04
C LEU A 622 10.73 -42.63 23.24
N VAL A 623 10.94 -41.32 23.24
CA VAL A 623 10.27 -40.40 24.16
C VAL A 623 9.32 -39.55 23.34
N ASP A 624 8.07 -39.45 23.77
CA ASP A 624 7.05 -38.70 23.05
C ASP A 624 6.37 -37.69 23.98
N ASN A 625 5.83 -36.63 23.37
CA ASN A 625 5.11 -35.56 24.04
C ASN A 625 5.87 -34.92 25.23
N VAL A 626 7.18 -34.72 25.10
CA VAL A 626 8.00 -34.13 26.16
C VAL A 626 7.86 -32.61 26.13
N SER A 627 7.35 -32.05 27.22
CA SER A 627 7.35 -30.60 27.45
C SER A 627 8.58 -30.20 28.27
N ILE A 628 9.30 -29.14 27.86
CA ILE A 628 10.44 -28.63 28.62
C ILE A 628 9.98 -27.43 29.45
N ALA A 629 10.21 -27.50 30.76
CA ALA A 629 9.83 -26.43 31.68
C ALA A 629 10.59 -25.14 31.36
N ASN A 630 9.85 -24.03 31.31
CA ASN A 630 10.40 -22.69 31.36
C ASN A 630 10.72 -22.35 32.81
N GLY A 631 11.98 -22.02 33.09
CA GLY A 631 12.47 -21.75 34.45
C GLY A 631 11.75 -20.62 35.20
N ASP A 632 10.87 -19.87 34.53
CA ASP A 632 10.23 -18.64 35.03
C ASP A 632 8.69 -18.71 35.11
N SER A 633 8.04 -19.86 34.88
CA SER A 633 6.55 -19.97 34.89
C SER A 633 6.03 -20.75 36.09
N GLU A 634 5.13 -20.14 36.87
CA GLU A 634 4.44 -20.76 38.02
C GLU A 634 3.40 -21.84 37.62
N THR A 635 3.06 -21.94 36.33
CA THR A 635 2.16 -22.96 35.78
C THR A 635 2.97 -23.98 34.98
N ILE A 636 3.65 -24.88 35.69
CA ILE A 636 4.32 -26.03 35.10
C ILE A 636 3.20 -27.01 34.71
N ALA A 637 3.04 -27.32 33.41
CA ALA A 637 2.16 -28.42 33.00
C ALA A 637 2.59 -29.70 33.76
N ASP A 638 1.65 -30.52 34.22
CA ASP A 638 1.88 -31.64 35.16
C ASP A 638 2.96 -32.67 34.72
N ASN A 639 3.48 -32.57 33.49
CA ASN A 639 4.50 -33.44 32.89
C ASN A 639 5.74 -32.69 32.32
N ALA A 640 5.97 -31.42 32.67
CA ALA A 640 7.12 -30.70 32.13
C ALA A 640 8.44 -31.07 32.83
N HIS A 641 9.45 -31.46 32.05
CA HIS A 641 10.78 -31.83 32.56
C HIS A 641 11.75 -30.66 32.47
N SER A 642 12.72 -30.58 33.39
CA SER A 642 13.89 -29.74 33.15
C SER A 642 14.70 -30.33 31.99
N PHE A 643 15.30 -29.47 31.15
CA PHE A 643 16.11 -29.94 30.01
C PHE A 643 17.28 -30.82 30.48
N ALA A 644 17.93 -30.47 31.59
CA ALA A 644 19.01 -31.26 32.17
C ALA A 644 18.52 -32.66 32.60
N THR A 645 17.34 -32.76 33.20
CA THR A 645 16.73 -34.04 33.59
C THR A 645 16.40 -34.90 32.37
N LEU A 646 15.87 -34.31 31.30
CA LEU A 646 15.59 -35.03 30.05
C LEU A 646 16.88 -35.62 29.45
N VAL A 647 17.94 -34.80 29.33
CA VAL A 647 19.23 -35.25 28.80
C VAL A 647 19.83 -36.36 29.68
N GLU A 648 19.74 -36.23 31.00
CA GLU A 648 20.21 -37.26 31.94
C GLU A 648 19.47 -38.59 31.75
N GLN A 649 18.14 -38.55 31.64
CA GLN A 649 17.32 -39.74 31.41
C GLN A 649 17.61 -40.41 30.07
N LEU A 650 17.81 -39.64 28.99
CA LEU A 650 18.19 -40.16 27.68
C LEU A 650 19.57 -40.83 27.71
N ALA A 651 20.56 -40.18 28.31
CA ALA A 651 21.91 -40.73 28.45
C ALA A 651 21.91 -42.01 29.29
N ASP A 652 21.17 -42.01 30.41
CA ASP A 652 21.04 -43.18 31.28
C ASP A 652 20.34 -44.35 30.60
N GLY A 653 19.25 -44.08 29.88
CA GLY A 653 18.52 -45.09 29.11
C GLY A 653 19.40 -45.74 28.05
N PHE A 654 20.16 -44.93 27.29
CA PHE A 654 21.14 -45.43 26.34
C PHE A 654 22.20 -46.29 27.02
N MET A 655 22.81 -45.81 28.11
CA MET A 655 23.87 -46.52 28.82
C MET A 655 23.40 -47.85 29.41
N GLN A 656 22.19 -47.90 29.96
CA GLN A 656 21.59 -49.15 30.45
C GLN A 656 21.39 -50.14 29.31
N TRP A 657 20.82 -49.69 28.18
CA TRP A 657 20.64 -50.53 27.00
C TRP A 657 21.99 -51.02 26.43
N PHE A 658 22.96 -50.12 26.27
CA PHE A 658 24.28 -50.43 25.71
C PHE A 658 25.04 -51.44 26.56
N ASN A 659 25.01 -51.30 27.88
CA ASN A 659 25.63 -52.25 28.81
C ASN A 659 24.90 -53.60 28.85
N HIS A 660 23.58 -53.61 28.65
CA HIS A 660 22.80 -54.85 28.64
C HIS A 660 22.96 -55.64 27.34
N THR A 661 22.99 -54.94 26.20
CA THR A 661 23.03 -55.57 24.86
C THR A 661 24.45 -55.75 24.32
N THR A 662 25.43 -55.01 24.85
CA THR A 662 26.84 -55.05 24.45
C THR A 662 27.04 -54.99 22.92
N PRO A 663 26.47 -53.99 22.23
CA PRO A 663 26.61 -53.89 20.78
C PRO A 663 28.03 -53.48 20.40
N SER A 664 28.40 -53.65 19.12
CA SER A 664 29.71 -53.19 18.64
C SER A 664 29.82 -51.67 18.75
N SER A 665 30.91 -51.18 19.34
CA SER A 665 31.29 -49.76 19.35
C SER A 665 32.09 -49.35 18.11
N GLN A 666 32.54 -50.29 17.28
CA GLN A 666 33.32 -49.99 16.08
C GLN A 666 32.45 -49.32 15.02
N SER A 667 32.82 -48.09 14.63
CA SER A 667 32.07 -47.27 13.66
C SER A 667 30.59 -47.13 14.01
N ALA A 668 30.28 -47.04 15.32
CA ALA A 668 28.94 -46.87 15.83
C ALA A 668 28.62 -45.39 16.07
N MET A 669 27.38 -45.00 15.74
CA MET A 669 26.85 -43.67 15.96
C MET A 669 25.49 -43.79 16.63
N LEU A 670 25.29 -43.02 17.69
CA LEU A 670 23.96 -42.83 18.27
C LEU A 670 23.20 -41.85 17.39
N LYS A 671 22.09 -42.28 16.81
CA LYS A 671 21.18 -41.47 16.00
C LYS A 671 20.03 -40.97 16.87
N LEU A 672 19.74 -39.67 16.81
CA LEU A 672 18.56 -39.06 17.39
C LEU A 672 17.69 -38.49 16.26
N ASP A 673 16.43 -38.91 16.27
CA ASP A 673 15.37 -38.44 15.38
C ASP A 673 14.45 -37.56 16.23
N VAL A 674 14.59 -36.25 16.08
CA VAL A 674 13.92 -35.27 16.94
C VAL A 674 12.85 -34.55 16.14
N THR A 675 11.63 -34.47 16.67
CA THR A 675 10.55 -33.66 16.09
C THR A 675 9.99 -32.73 17.16
N LEU A 676 9.93 -31.44 16.83
CA LEU A 676 9.25 -30.41 17.61
C LEU A 676 7.84 -30.24 17.06
N TYR A 677 6.86 -30.42 17.95
CA TYR A 677 5.47 -30.16 17.68
C TYR A 677 5.03 -28.88 18.35
N PHE A 678 4.04 -28.25 17.76
CA PHE A 678 3.36 -27.09 18.29
C PHE A 678 1.86 -27.36 18.33
N ASN A 679 1.25 -27.08 19.47
CA ASN A 679 -0.19 -27.11 19.63
C ASN A 679 -0.80 -25.83 19.08
N LEU A 680 -1.58 -25.96 18.01
CA LEU A 680 -2.46 -24.91 17.52
C LEU A 680 -3.91 -25.36 17.64
N ASN A 681 -4.63 -24.80 18.62
CA ASN A 681 -6.03 -25.15 18.90
C ASN A 681 -6.28 -26.65 19.06
N GLU A 682 -5.53 -27.32 19.93
CA GLU A 682 -5.62 -28.77 20.21
C GLU A 682 -5.09 -29.67 19.07
N VAL A 683 -4.61 -29.08 17.97
CA VAL A 683 -3.94 -29.81 16.89
C VAL A 683 -2.43 -29.69 17.04
N TRP A 684 -1.76 -30.83 17.24
CA TRP A 684 -0.30 -30.91 17.28
C TRP A 684 0.27 -31.03 15.87
N LEU A 685 0.98 -29.99 15.44
CA LEU A 685 1.61 -29.93 14.12
C LEU A 685 3.13 -30.00 14.25
N PRO A 686 3.82 -30.85 13.46
CA PRO A 686 5.28 -30.85 13.42
C PRO A 686 5.77 -29.54 12.79
N ILE A 687 6.57 -28.78 13.53
CA ILE A 687 7.10 -27.49 13.08
C ILE A 687 8.59 -27.56 12.72
N ALA A 688 9.33 -28.47 13.35
CA ALA A 688 10.70 -28.77 12.98
C ALA A 688 11.04 -30.24 13.23
N SER A 689 11.88 -30.81 12.40
CA SER A 689 12.40 -32.16 12.55
C SER A 689 13.90 -32.21 12.24
N ALA A 690 14.63 -33.05 12.97
CA ALA A 690 16.00 -33.43 12.68
C ALA A 690 16.07 -34.96 12.68
N PRO A 691 15.90 -35.60 11.51
CA PRO A 691 15.83 -37.06 11.41
C PRO A 691 17.20 -37.75 11.50
N GLU A 692 18.31 -37.01 11.62
CA GLU A 692 19.66 -37.58 11.72
C GLU A 692 20.60 -36.68 12.54
N LEU A 693 20.40 -36.58 13.85
CA LEU A 693 21.45 -36.05 14.74
C LEU A 693 22.31 -37.22 15.21
N LEU A 694 23.53 -37.30 14.69
CA LEU A 694 24.44 -38.43 14.89
C LEU A 694 25.51 -38.08 15.92
N ILE A 695 25.64 -38.85 16.98
CA ILE A 695 26.68 -38.72 18.00
C ILE A 695 27.65 -39.88 17.84
N SER A 696 28.93 -39.59 17.59
CA SER A 696 29.95 -40.63 17.39
C SER A 696 30.22 -41.37 18.71
N ILE A 697 30.22 -42.71 18.71
CA ILE A 697 30.55 -43.50 19.90
C ILE A 697 32.06 -43.83 19.89
N PRO A 698 32.79 -43.66 21.00
CA PRO A 698 34.21 -44.03 21.08
C PRO A 698 34.43 -45.51 20.75
N ALA A 699 35.45 -45.80 19.94
CA ALA A 699 35.73 -47.17 19.47
C ALA A 699 36.07 -48.14 20.62
N ASP A 700 36.66 -47.63 21.70
CA ASP A 700 36.94 -48.40 22.91
C ASP A 700 35.70 -48.69 23.78
N GLY A 701 34.53 -48.17 23.39
CA GLY A 701 33.27 -48.33 24.12
C GLY A 701 33.25 -47.57 25.45
N THR A 702 34.23 -46.72 25.73
CA THR A 702 34.29 -45.98 26.99
C THR A 702 33.31 -44.81 26.95
N LEU A 703 32.22 -44.94 27.69
CA LEU A 703 31.21 -43.90 27.85
C LEU A 703 31.13 -43.53 29.33
N SER A 704 31.43 -42.27 29.65
CA SER A 704 31.31 -41.74 31.01
C SER A 704 30.02 -40.92 31.17
N ARG A 705 29.40 -41.02 32.35
CA ARG A 705 28.12 -40.38 32.68
C ARG A 705 28.25 -38.86 32.90
N ARG A 706 29.40 -38.44 33.41
CA ARG A 706 29.84 -37.05 33.62
C ARG A 706 31.36 -37.09 33.72
N GLY A 707 32.06 -36.14 33.10
CA GLY A 707 33.47 -35.94 33.40
C GLY A 707 33.64 -35.79 34.91
N ALA A 708 34.43 -36.65 35.54
CA ALA A 708 34.85 -36.48 36.92
C ALA A 708 35.81 -35.28 36.99
N GLY A 709 35.26 -34.06 36.98
CA GLY A 709 36.02 -32.81 36.90
C GLY A 709 35.27 -31.66 37.56
N SER A 710 35.66 -31.38 38.80
CA SER A 710 35.53 -30.14 39.60
C SER A 710 34.40 -29.15 39.24
N TYR A 711 33.33 -29.17 40.05
CA TYR A 711 32.75 -27.94 40.59
C TYR A 711 32.98 -27.96 42.10
N ALA A 712 33.99 -27.21 42.53
CA ALA A 712 34.16 -26.71 43.88
C ALA A 712 34.09 -25.19 43.81
#